data_AF-A0A813REN6-F1
#
_entry.id   AF-A0A813REN6-F1
#
_cell.length_a   1.000
_cell.length_b   1.000
_cell.length_c   1.000
_cell.angle_alpha   90.00
_cell.angle_beta   90.00
_cell.angle_gamma   90.00
#
_symmetry.space_group_name_H-M   'P 1'
#
loop_
_entity.id
_entity.type
_entity.pdbx_description
1 polymer ?
#
loop_
_entity_poly.entity_id
_entity_poly.type
_entity_poly.pdbx_seq_one_letter_code
_entity_poly.pdbx_strand_id
1 'polypeptide(L)'
;MSDNLEEMKKNLIKIDPTLEDVWLGHEYRDGSKQFKINYELAAKYYSKAAHKGNAEGMYNLGLLHKKGLGVLLDYKLAFSLFKKAASQPAFRKLGINEIPNVGVSEAEHMLALMYHNGVYVGKNLPMAIEYYQRAIEHGSPESANNLGLLYMNGDGVQKNLDRAEQLFLLSHKKGCVDAIMNLVCLYLAKGDPDNALLWHNRDLEANSLLALAQHNSIMNEINLLKETCKKLNVPKNQSIHNILKQSVPNLTELMNQQLQVYPQSIRHESFDSKMLSKKALEGSKTAEKMLKALDLFNTGLSEFEQDSDLTLSFDKMSRAFQIESVVCRIPIEIIEHLIEKLEQILSKRQHNDLARNSRLILVHLKSADYKQNVKLMTESIKLYSSFIPFYEIRASMYCFLRDYINGIKDFDHVIGMEPENTICVYLKASALRNSSRYHEAIEQYEKFIEISPKDNRKIPDSYYSIGLCKLVTESKNLECIKLIKDCYHRGELAELDQLPCFLPYEATIKNRLKSFVEFPCPSEMPKIKINEAKIELIKRHRKIIDELKNSERNKSNEYVVKSTFKPNKNQAMNSSLNGLKEIAMKQIDFTKDEILKGRFLKVRIFDVPVFGFTSVFFIMDDDENTFERLSVYNLGNDQKKISDKFRVGTWISIVNPYIRQARDGEAMIRVDDPKSIIFTGKITEKMCRYCGKENSKYNCAKCEKASYCSKECQTNDWKELNHKLICF
;
A
#
# COMPACT_ATOMS: atom_id res chain seq x y z
N MET A 1 20.92 -32.19 30.53
CA MET A 1 19.73 -31.59 29.86
C MET A 1 19.82 -31.65 28.34
N SER A 2 21.01 -31.58 27.71
CA SER A 2 21.20 -31.69 26.25
C SER A 2 20.77 -33.04 25.66
N ASP A 3 21.09 -34.14 26.33
CA ASP A 3 20.88 -35.49 25.77
C ASP A 3 19.39 -35.83 25.61
N ASN A 4 18.56 -35.29 26.51
CA ASN A 4 17.11 -35.46 26.48
C ASN A 4 16.44 -34.63 25.34
N LEU A 5 17.04 -33.49 24.97
CA LEU A 5 16.54 -32.64 23.87
C LEU A 5 16.84 -33.26 22.50
N GLU A 6 18.05 -33.79 22.31
CA GLU A 6 18.44 -34.48 21.07
C GLU A 6 17.65 -35.77 20.86
N GLU A 7 17.39 -36.52 21.92
CA GLU A 7 16.55 -37.71 21.85
C GLU A 7 15.08 -37.36 21.52
N MET A 8 14.55 -36.29 22.12
CA MET A 8 13.21 -35.77 21.78
C MET A 8 13.14 -35.31 20.31
N LYS A 9 14.12 -34.57 19.81
CA LYS A 9 14.22 -34.15 18.41
C LYS A 9 14.19 -35.34 17.46
N LYS A 10 15.00 -36.37 17.73
CA LYS A 10 15.02 -37.61 16.93
C LYS A 10 13.66 -38.32 16.92
N ASN A 11 12.96 -38.35 18.05
CA ASN A 11 11.64 -38.96 18.12
C ASN A 11 10.57 -38.15 17.37
N LEU A 12 10.63 -36.81 17.40
CA LEU A 12 9.73 -35.97 16.61
C LEU A 12 9.99 -36.08 15.10
N ILE A 13 11.26 -36.17 14.67
CA ILE A 13 11.61 -36.39 13.27
C ILE A 13 11.08 -37.73 12.74
N LYS A 14 11.07 -38.79 13.57
CA LYS A 14 10.46 -40.08 13.17
C LYS A 14 8.95 -39.95 12.90
N ILE A 15 8.26 -39.06 13.62
CA ILE A 15 6.83 -38.82 13.48
C ILE A 15 6.55 -37.90 12.29
N ASP A 16 7.33 -36.83 12.14
CA ASP A 16 7.29 -35.93 10.99
C ASP A 16 8.70 -35.66 10.44
N PRO A 17 9.09 -36.36 9.36
CA PRO A 17 10.39 -36.20 8.73
C PRO A 17 10.64 -34.81 8.14
N THR A 18 9.63 -33.96 8.00
CA THR A 18 9.82 -32.59 7.50
C THR A 18 10.48 -31.67 8.54
N LEU A 19 10.42 -32.02 9.83
CA LEU A 19 11.01 -31.23 10.91
C LEU A 19 12.54 -31.19 10.82
N GLU A 20 13.18 -32.26 10.35
CA GLU A 20 14.63 -32.29 10.13
C GLU A 20 15.06 -31.25 9.10
N ASP A 21 14.35 -31.19 7.97
CA ASP A 21 14.60 -30.21 6.91
C ASP A 21 14.35 -28.78 7.43
N VAL A 22 13.27 -28.55 8.18
CA VAL A 22 12.98 -27.22 8.76
C VAL A 22 14.06 -26.78 9.74
N TRP A 23 14.45 -27.64 10.68
CA TRP A 23 15.48 -27.33 11.68
C TRP A 23 16.85 -27.07 11.06
N LEU A 24 17.28 -27.88 10.09
CA LEU A 24 18.50 -27.59 9.35
C LEU A 24 18.39 -26.24 8.60
N GLY A 25 17.21 -25.92 8.06
CA GLY A 25 16.92 -24.61 7.51
C GLY A 25 17.19 -23.47 8.50
N HIS A 26 16.72 -23.60 9.74
CA HIS A 26 16.96 -22.61 10.81
C HIS A 26 18.44 -22.50 11.18
N GLU A 27 19.13 -23.62 11.35
CA GLU A 27 20.56 -23.65 11.68
C GLU A 27 21.39 -22.90 10.61
N TYR A 28 21.07 -23.08 9.33
CA TYR A 28 21.75 -22.35 8.25
C TYR A 28 21.25 -20.89 8.10
N ARG A 29 20.03 -20.56 8.50
CA ARG A 29 19.51 -19.18 8.43
C ARG A 29 20.11 -18.31 9.54
N ASP A 30 20.14 -18.82 10.76
CA ASP A 30 20.49 -18.05 11.97
C ASP A 30 21.95 -18.28 12.39
N GLY A 31 22.54 -19.39 11.96
CA GLY A 31 23.87 -19.82 12.41
C GLY A 31 23.83 -20.44 13.81
N SER A 32 24.77 -21.31 14.10
CA SER A 32 24.98 -21.91 15.41
C SER A 32 26.45 -22.26 15.64
N LYS A 33 26.76 -22.87 16.80
CA LYS A 33 28.12 -23.33 17.10
C LYS A 33 28.66 -24.30 16.04
N GLN A 34 27.78 -25.03 15.37
CA GLN A 34 28.14 -26.05 14.37
C GLN A 34 27.93 -25.58 12.93
N PHE A 35 27.00 -24.65 12.69
CA PHE A 35 26.64 -24.20 11.34
C PHE A 35 26.91 -22.71 11.15
N LYS A 36 27.60 -22.35 10.07
CA LYS A 36 27.71 -20.94 9.65
C LYS A 36 26.46 -20.53 8.88
N ILE A 37 26.08 -19.26 8.99
CA ILE A 37 24.98 -18.68 8.21
C ILE A 37 25.22 -18.93 6.71
N ASN A 38 24.26 -19.57 6.06
CA ASN A 38 24.25 -19.86 4.63
C ASN A 38 22.80 -19.91 4.12
N TYR A 39 22.33 -18.81 3.53
CA TYR A 39 20.96 -18.70 3.07
C TYR A 39 20.61 -19.61 1.87
N GLU A 40 21.58 -19.98 1.03
CA GLU A 40 21.33 -20.90 -0.09
C GLU A 40 21.01 -22.31 0.42
N LEU A 41 21.76 -22.78 1.42
CA LEU A 41 21.47 -24.05 2.09
C LEU A 41 20.17 -23.97 2.88
N ALA A 42 19.91 -22.87 3.60
CA ALA A 42 18.64 -22.67 4.28
C ALA A 42 17.45 -22.78 3.30
N ALA A 43 17.52 -22.09 2.15
CA ALA A 43 16.50 -22.17 1.12
C ALA A 43 16.34 -23.58 0.55
N LYS A 44 17.44 -24.32 0.35
CA LYS A 44 17.41 -25.72 -0.11
C LYS A 44 16.66 -26.62 0.86
N TYR A 45 16.90 -26.49 2.16
CA TYR A 45 16.22 -27.29 3.18
C TYR A 45 14.76 -26.88 3.37
N TYR A 46 14.45 -25.59 3.43
CA TYR A 46 13.06 -25.13 3.45
C TYR A 46 12.28 -25.55 2.20
N SER A 47 12.92 -25.57 1.03
CA SER A 47 12.32 -26.11 -0.20
C SER A 47 11.97 -27.58 -0.09
N LYS A 48 12.84 -28.43 0.48
CA LYS A 48 12.52 -29.84 0.74
C LYS A 48 11.31 -30.00 1.67
N ALA A 49 11.27 -29.24 2.76
CA ALA A 49 10.14 -29.26 3.70
C ALA A 49 8.84 -28.79 3.01
N ALA A 50 8.91 -27.69 2.26
CA ALA A 50 7.77 -27.13 1.52
C ALA A 50 7.23 -28.10 0.45
N HIS A 51 8.11 -28.81 -0.26
CA HIS A 51 7.73 -29.84 -1.24
C HIS A 51 6.96 -31.00 -0.61
N LYS A 52 7.26 -31.33 0.65
CA LYS A 52 6.54 -32.34 1.44
C LYS A 52 5.27 -31.78 2.12
N GLY A 53 4.91 -30.52 1.87
CA GLY A 53 3.69 -29.91 2.39
C GLY A 53 3.82 -29.19 3.73
N ASN A 54 5.03 -29.03 4.30
CA ASN A 54 5.20 -28.39 5.59
C ASN A 54 4.97 -26.86 5.53
N ALA A 55 4.08 -26.32 6.35
CA ALA A 55 3.71 -24.90 6.38
C ALA A 55 4.87 -23.98 6.79
N GLU A 56 5.64 -24.37 7.81
CA GLU A 56 6.82 -23.63 8.28
C GLU A 56 7.91 -23.54 7.21
N GLY A 57 8.15 -24.64 6.48
CA GLY A 57 9.04 -24.66 5.33
C GLY A 57 8.57 -23.74 4.20
N MET A 58 7.26 -23.74 3.89
CA MET A 58 6.68 -22.83 2.89
C MET A 58 6.83 -21.36 3.31
N TYR A 59 6.51 -21.04 4.56
CA TYR A 59 6.63 -19.69 5.11
C TYR A 59 8.08 -19.19 5.05
N ASN A 60 9.03 -19.96 5.58
CA ASN A 60 10.43 -19.55 5.62
C ASN A 60 11.05 -19.44 4.22
N LEU A 61 10.73 -20.36 3.30
CA LEU A 61 11.15 -20.23 1.90
C LEU A 61 10.56 -18.97 1.26
N GLY A 62 9.28 -18.67 1.55
CA GLY A 62 8.63 -17.44 1.10
C GLY A 62 9.32 -16.18 1.62
N LEU A 63 9.78 -16.17 2.87
CA LEU A 63 10.56 -15.07 3.43
C LEU A 63 11.91 -14.89 2.71
N LEU A 64 12.61 -15.97 2.39
CA LEU A 64 13.89 -15.90 1.67
C LEU A 64 13.70 -15.33 0.25
N HIS A 65 12.67 -15.76 -0.48
CA HIS A 65 12.34 -15.18 -1.79
C HIS A 65 11.85 -13.73 -1.70
N LYS A 66 11.12 -13.35 -0.65
CA LYS A 66 10.71 -11.96 -0.40
C LYS A 66 11.92 -11.04 -0.17
N LYS A 67 13.00 -11.55 0.45
CA LYS A 67 14.21 -10.79 0.80
C LYS A 67 15.38 -10.97 -0.19
N GLY A 68 15.30 -11.93 -1.13
CA GLY A 68 16.40 -12.26 -2.03
C GLY A 68 17.62 -12.87 -1.33
N LEU A 69 17.42 -13.58 -0.20
CA LEU A 69 18.51 -14.15 0.59
C LEU A 69 18.76 -15.60 0.19
N GLY A 70 19.91 -15.88 -0.44
CA GLY A 70 20.27 -17.24 -0.88
C GLY A 70 19.42 -17.80 -2.03
N VAL A 71 18.49 -16.99 -2.55
CA VAL A 71 17.63 -17.26 -3.71
C VAL A 71 17.35 -15.95 -4.43
N LEU A 72 16.93 -16.01 -5.69
CA LEU A 72 16.46 -14.83 -6.41
C LEU A 72 15.21 -14.25 -5.74
N LEU A 73 15.17 -12.92 -5.69
CA LEU A 73 14.02 -12.17 -5.20
C LEU A 73 12.80 -12.46 -6.09
N ASP A 74 11.73 -12.97 -5.49
CA ASP A 74 10.49 -13.33 -6.21
C ASP A 74 9.27 -13.18 -5.29
N TYR A 75 8.61 -12.02 -5.39
CA TYR A 75 7.40 -11.76 -4.61
C TYR A 75 6.21 -12.62 -5.02
N LYS A 76 6.15 -13.09 -6.29
CA LYS A 76 5.05 -13.93 -6.77
C LYS A 76 5.13 -15.32 -6.16
N LEU A 77 6.32 -15.90 -6.15
CA LEU A 77 6.57 -17.18 -5.49
C LEU A 77 6.38 -17.07 -3.98
N ALA A 78 6.91 -16.02 -3.35
CA ALA A 78 6.70 -15.76 -1.92
C ALA A 78 5.21 -15.69 -1.56
N PHE A 79 4.43 -14.90 -2.31
CA PHE A 79 2.98 -14.79 -2.12
C PHE A 79 2.26 -16.14 -2.30
N SER A 80 2.65 -16.93 -3.31
CA SER A 80 2.08 -18.27 -3.52
C SER A 80 2.42 -19.22 -2.37
N LEU A 81 3.63 -19.16 -1.82
CA LEU A 81 4.05 -19.98 -0.69
C LEU A 81 3.30 -19.59 0.58
N PHE A 82 3.16 -18.29 0.87
CA PHE A 82 2.35 -17.80 1.99
C PHE A 82 0.88 -18.22 1.85
N LYS A 83 0.26 -18.08 0.67
CA LYS A 83 -1.11 -18.57 0.45
C LYS A 83 -1.26 -20.06 0.69
N LYS A 84 -0.29 -20.87 0.26
CA LYS A 84 -0.32 -22.31 0.50
C LYS A 84 -0.20 -22.63 1.99
N ALA A 85 0.75 -22.02 2.70
CA ALA A 85 0.88 -22.17 4.15
C ALA A 85 -0.39 -21.73 4.89
N ALA A 86 -0.91 -20.54 4.60
CA ALA A 86 -2.14 -19.98 5.20
C ALA A 86 -3.42 -20.75 4.85
N SER A 87 -3.40 -21.65 3.86
CA SER A 87 -4.54 -22.51 3.52
C SER A 87 -4.57 -23.82 4.32
N GLN A 88 -3.52 -24.11 5.08
CA GLN A 88 -3.45 -25.30 5.93
C GLN A 88 -4.22 -25.09 7.24
N PRO A 89 -4.61 -26.19 7.92
CA PRO A 89 -5.19 -26.10 9.25
C PRO A 89 -4.26 -25.38 10.24
N ALA A 90 -4.80 -24.49 11.05
CA ALA A 90 -4.04 -23.74 12.06
C ALA A 90 -3.47 -24.62 13.18
N PHE A 91 -4.07 -25.80 13.38
CA PHE A 91 -3.58 -26.82 14.30
C PHE A 91 -3.36 -28.13 13.53
N ARG A 92 -2.35 -28.88 13.94
CA ARG A 92 -2.00 -30.18 13.35
C ARG A 92 -1.69 -31.19 14.44
N LYS A 93 -1.83 -32.48 14.11
CA LYS A 93 -1.42 -33.57 15.01
C LYS A 93 0.08 -33.82 14.86
N LEU A 94 0.78 -33.90 15.99
CA LEU A 94 2.15 -34.40 16.07
C LEU A 94 2.18 -35.50 17.14
N GLY A 95 2.14 -36.75 16.68
CA GLY A 95 1.88 -37.89 17.56
C GLY A 95 0.44 -37.87 18.07
N ILE A 96 0.26 -37.97 19.38
CA ILE A 96 -1.06 -37.94 20.04
C ILE A 96 -1.56 -36.52 20.37
N ASN A 97 -0.70 -35.50 20.22
CA ASN A 97 -0.99 -34.13 20.62
C ASN A 97 -1.44 -33.28 19.43
N GLU A 98 -2.41 -32.40 19.66
CA GLU A 98 -2.74 -31.30 18.75
C GLU A 98 -1.87 -30.08 19.11
N ILE A 99 -1.14 -29.57 18.14
CA ILE A 99 -0.21 -28.44 18.30
C ILE A 99 -0.48 -27.37 17.23
N PRO A 100 -0.08 -26.11 17.47
CA PRO A 100 -0.10 -25.09 16.43
C PRO A 100 0.69 -25.54 15.19
N ASN A 101 0.13 -25.30 14.02
CA ASN A 101 0.81 -25.53 12.75
C ASN A 101 1.68 -24.31 12.44
N VAL A 102 2.92 -24.35 12.93
CA VAL A 102 3.91 -23.28 12.76
C VAL A 102 4.04 -22.93 11.27
N GLY A 103 4.06 -21.63 10.97
CA GLY A 103 4.07 -21.09 9.61
C GLY A 103 2.69 -20.69 9.06
N VAL A 104 1.58 -21.15 9.66
CA VAL A 104 0.23 -20.77 9.19
C VAL A 104 -0.12 -19.34 9.59
N SER A 105 -0.06 -19.02 10.88
CA SER A 105 -0.42 -17.68 11.39
C SER A 105 0.60 -16.63 10.93
N GLU A 106 1.87 -17.02 10.78
CA GLU A 106 2.93 -16.17 10.24
C GLU A 106 2.74 -15.91 8.74
N ALA A 107 2.30 -16.90 7.96
CA ALA A 107 1.96 -16.70 6.56
C ALA A 107 0.72 -15.82 6.38
N GLU A 108 -0.30 -15.99 7.22
CA GLU A 108 -1.47 -15.10 7.25
C GLU A 108 -1.06 -13.66 7.60
N HIS A 109 -0.19 -13.48 8.60
CA HIS A 109 0.39 -12.19 8.94
C HIS A 109 1.15 -11.57 7.75
N MET A 110 1.98 -12.35 7.05
CA MET A 110 2.67 -11.87 5.84
C MET A 110 1.70 -11.50 4.72
N LEU A 111 0.63 -12.27 4.50
CA LEU A 111 -0.40 -11.94 3.52
C LEU A 111 -1.12 -10.64 3.91
N ALA A 112 -1.44 -10.46 5.19
CA ALA A 112 -2.02 -9.24 5.72
C ALA A 112 -1.10 -8.03 5.44
N LEU A 113 0.21 -8.15 5.71
CA LEU A 113 1.21 -7.12 5.40
C LEU A 113 1.31 -6.84 3.89
N MET A 114 1.26 -7.87 3.04
CA MET A 114 1.31 -7.70 1.58
C MET A 114 0.07 -6.96 1.06
N TYR A 115 -1.13 -7.27 1.56
CA TYR A 115 -2.34 -6.53 1.24
C TYR A 115 -2.39 -5.14 1.88
N HIS A 116 -1.86 -4.97 3.09
CA HIS A 116 -1.82 -3.68 3.80
C HIS A 116 -0.90 -2.68 3.07
N ASN A 117 0.29 -3.14 2.67
CA ASN A 117 1.31 -2.33 2.02
C ASN A 117 1.18 -2.27 0.48
N GLY A 118 0.39 -3.18 -0.12
CA GLY A 118 0.29 -3.29 -1.57
C GLY A 118 1.54 -3.89 -2.23
N VAL A 119 2.21 -4.83 -1.57
CA VAL A 119 3.41 -5.51 -2.09
C VAL A 119 2.99 -6.69 -2.96
N TYR A 120 3.37 -6.65 -4.24
CA TYR A 120 3.01 -7.61 -5.31
C TYR A 120 1.51 -7.70 -5.66
N VAL A 121 0.62 -7.64 -4.67
CA VAL A 121 -0.82 -7.46 -4.84
C VAL A 121 -1.20 -6.01 -4.57
N GLY A 122 -2.27 -5.52 -5.20
CA GLY A 122 -2.78 -4.17 -4.92
C GLY A 122 -3.17 -4.00 -3.45
N LYS A 123 -2.94 -2.80 -2.90
CA LYS A 123 -3.33 -2.46 -1.53
C LYS A 123 -4.82 -2.70 -1.32
N ASN A 124 -5.16 -3.50 -0.31
CA ASN A 124 -6.53 -3.86 0.02
C ASN A 124 -6.65 -4.01 1.55
N LEU A 125 -7.05 -2.91 2.20
CA LEU A 125 -7.19 -2.89 3.67
C LEU A 125 -8.23 -3.89 4.19
N PRO A 126 -9.42 -4.06 3.57
CA PRO A 126 -10.36 -5.11 3.97
C PRO A 126 -9.75 -6.51 3.98
N MET A 127 -9.04 -6.90 2.92
CA MET A 127 -8.34 -8.19 2.87
C MET A 127 -7.23 -8.28 3.91
N ALA A 128 -6.48 -7.19 4.13
CA ALA A 128 -5.45 -7.16 5.16
C ALA A 128 -6.03 -7.37 6.58
N ILE A 129 -7.17 -6.73 6.87
CA ILE A 129 -7.90 -6.88 8.13
C ILE A 129 -8.38 -8.32 8.31
N GLU A 130 -8.94 -8.94 7.26
CA GLU A 130 -9.36 -10.35 7.29
C GLU A 130 -8.19 -11.28 7.62
N TYR A 131 -7.05 -11.12 6.94
CA TYR A 131 -5.87 -11.93 7.23
C TYR A 131 -5.26 -11.64 8.61
N TYR A 132 -5.27 -10.38 9.07
CA TYR A 132 -4.85 -10.07 10.45
C TYR A 132 -5.77 -10.74 11.47
N GLN A 133 -7.10 -10.72 11.27
CA GLN A 133 -8.05 -11.38 12.17
C GLN A 133 -7.80 -12.88 12.25
N ARG A 134 -7.63 -13.55 11.11
CA ARG A 134 -7.28 -14.98 11.06
C ARG A 134 -5.96 -15.27 11.76
N ALA A 135 -4.92 -14.48 11.47
CA ALA A 135 -3.62 -14.67 12.12
C ALA A 135 -3.72 -14.51 13.64
N ILE A 136 -4.55 -13.59 14.16
CA ILE A 136 -4.80 -13.40 15.60
C ILE A 136 -5.49 -14.63 16.20
N GLU A 137 -6.54 -15.13 15.54
CA GLU A 137 -7.25 -16.36 15.92
C GLU A 137 -6.29 -17.55 15.99
N HIS A 138 -5.30 -17.58 15.08
CA HIS A 138 -4.26 -18.61 14.99
C HIS A 138 -2.98 -18.29 15.77
N GLY A 139 -2.99 -17.25 16.60
CA GLY A 139 -1.93 -17.05 17.59
C GLY A 139 -1.03 -15.82 17.40
N SER A 140 -1.00 -15.17 16.25
CA SER A 140 -0.04 -14.10 15.93
C SER A 140 -0.23 -12.84 16.79
N PRO A 141 0.73 -12.51 17.66
CA PRO A 141 0.69 -11.27 18.43
C PRO A 141 0.98 -10.03 17.57
N GLU A 142 1.85 -10.12 16.58
CA GLU A 142 2.18 -9.01 15.66
C GLU A 142 0.97 -8.56 14.85
N SER A 143 0.11 -9.51 14.46
CA SER A 143 -1.16 -9.21 13.78
C SER A 143 -2.13 -8.47 14.70
N ALA A 144 -2.19 -8.84 15.99
CA ALA A 144 -2.99 -8.11 16.97
C ALA A 144 -2.48 -6.67 17.13
N ASN A 145 -1.16 -6.48 17.20
CA ASN A 145 -0.55 -5.14 17.23
C ASN A 145 -0.93 -4.31 16.00
N ASN A 146 -0.74 -4.87 14.80
CA ASN A 146 -1.00 -4.14 13.56
C ASN A 146 -2.48 -3.83 13.34
N LEU A 147 -3.38 -4.76 13.70
CA LEU A 147 -4.81 -4.50 13.67
C LEU A 147 -5.21 -3.45 14.73
N GLY A 148 -4.56 -3.45 15.88
CA GLY A 148 -4.72 -2.42 16.92
C GLY A 148 -4.42 -1.02 16.38
N LEU A 149 -3.32 -0.87 15.64
CA LEU A 149 -2.96 0.39 14.95
C LEU A 149 -4.03 0.81 13.93
N LEU A 150 -4.57 -0.13 13.14
CA LEU A 150 -5.65 0.18 12.19
C LEU A 150 -6.90 0.75 12.90
N TYR A 151 -7.32 0.15 14.02
CA TYR A 151 -8.43 0.67 14.81
C TYR A 151 -8.10 1.98 15.54
N MET A 152 -6.85 2.17 15.98
CA MET A 152 -6.42 3.41 16.61
C MET A 152 -6.46 4.59 15.64
N ASN A 153 -6.04 4.37 14.39
CA ASN A 153 -5.95 5.40 13.36
C ASN A 153 -7.24 5.56 12.53
N GLY A 154 -8.08 4.52 12.45
CA GLY A 154 -9.24 4.49 11.56
C GLY A 154 -8.87 4.13 10.11
N ASP A 155 -7.78 3.38 9.91
CA ASP A 155 -7.28 3.01 8.59
C ASP A 155 -8.03 1.78 8.06
N GLY A 156 -8.97 1.98 7.13
CA GLY A 156 -9.76 0.88 6.55
C GLY A 156 -10.81 0.27 7.49
N VAL A 157 -10.89 0.75 8.74
CA VAL A 157 -11.93 0.47 9.74
C VAL A 157 -12.37 1.76 10.41
N GLN A 158 -13.55 1.77 11.02
CA GLN A 158 -13.94 2.89 11.87
C GLN A 158 -13.01 2.97 13.09
N LYS A 159 -12.48 4.17 13.36
CA LYS A 159 -11.63 4.43 14.53
C LYS A 159 -12.33 3.97 15.81
N ASN A 160 -11.65 3.13 16.59
CA ASN A 160 -12.17 2.56 17.82
C ASN A 160 -11.03 2.29 18.81
N LEU A 161 -10.82 3.21 19.75
CA LEU A 161 -9.74 3.15 20.73
C LEU A 161 -9.92 2.00 21.75
N ASP A 162 -11.16 1.56 22.02
CA ASP A 162 -11.42 0.43 22.92
C ASP A 162 -11.08 -0.90 22.24
N ARG A 163 -11.36 -1.01 20.94
CA ARG A 163 -10.93 -2.17 20.15
C ARG A 163 -9.42 -2.21 19.98
N ALA A 164 -8.78 -1.06 19.75
CA ALA A 164 -7.32 -0.96 19.72
C ALA A 164 -6.70 -1.39 21.06
N GLU A 165 -7.26 -0.96 22.19
CA GLU A 165 -6.83 -1.37 23.53
C GLU A 165 -6.85 -2.90 23.70
N GLN A 166 -7.99 -3.53 23.39
CA GLN A 166 -8.13 -4.98 23.48
C GLN A 166 -7.06 -5.72 22.67
N LEU A 167 -6.78 -5.22 21.48
CA LEU A 167 -5.81 -5.81 20.56
C LEU A 167 -4.36 -5.62 21.02
N PHE A 168 -4.00 -4.43 21.51
CA PHE A 168 -2.66 -4.19 22.06
C PHE A 168 -2.42 -4.96 23.35
N LEU A 169 -3.41 -5.04 24.25
CA LEU A 169 -3.31 -5.85 25.47
C LEU A 169 -3.17 -7.35 25.13
N LEU A 170 -3.91 -7.84 24.13
CA LEU A 170 -3.76 -9.21 23.64
C LEU A 170 -2.37 -9.46 23.04
N SER A 171 -1.89 -8.52 22.23
CA SER A 171 -0.57 -8.54 21.60
C SER A 171 0.55 -8.61 22.64
N HIS A 172 0.50 -7.73 23.65
CA HIS A 172 1.45 -7.70 24.76
C HIS A 172 1.42 -9.00 25.58
N LYS A 173 0.22 -9.47 25.94
CA LYS A 173 0.05 -10.74 26.69
C LYS A 173 0.66 -11.94 25.96
N LYS A 174 0.68 -11.90 24.63
CA LYS A 174 1.26 -12.94 23.77
C LYS A 174 2.73 -12.67 23.40
N GLY A 175 3.37 -11.64 23.96
CA GLY A 175 4.82 -11.42 23.88
C GLY A 175 5.30 -10.50 22.76
N CYS A 176 4.43 -9.75 22.08
CA CYS A 176 4.88 -8.72 21.14
C CYS A 176 5.50 -7.53 21.91
N VAL A 177 6.75 -7.23 21.58
CA VAL A 177 7.53 -6.16 22.22
C VAL A 177 6.98 -4.78 21.86
N ASP A 178 6.53 -4.58 20.62
CA ASP A 178 6.02 -3.28 20.13
C ASP A 178 4.69 -2.86 20.78
N ALA A 179 3.99 -3.80 21.43
CA ALA A 179 2.67 -3.55 22.00
C ALA A 179 2.69 -2.57 23.18
N ILE A 180 3.78 -2.53 23.97
CA ILE A 180 3.88 -1.69 25.16
C ILE A 180 3.89 -0.21 24.77
N MET A 181 4.74 0.18 23.82
CA MET A 181 4.80 1.55 23.32
C MET A 181 3.47 1.99 22.68
N ASN A 182 2.81 1.10 21.93
CA ASN A 182 1.50 1.39 21.37
C ASN A 182 0.41 1.57 22.45
N LEU A 183 0.50 0.88 23.59
CA LEU A 183 -0.37 1.11 24.74
C LEU A 183 -0.11 2.50 25.35
N VAL A 184 1.15 2.92 25.49
CA VAL A 184 1.49 4.28 25.96
C VAL A 184 0.84 5.33 25.05
N CYS A 185 1.05 5.24 23.73
CA CYS A 185 0.46 6.15 22.76
C CYS A 185 -1.08 6.11 22.78
N LEU A 186 -1.68 4.92 22.95
CA LEU A 186 -3.13 4.77 23.03
C LEU A 186 -3.70 5.51 24.24
N TYR A 187 -3.11 5.36 25.43
CA TYR A 187 -3.63 6.02 26.63
C TYR A 187 -3.40 7.53 26.60
N LEU A 188 -2.31 8.00 26.01
CA LEU A 188 -2.14 9.42 25.68
C LEU A 188 -3.26 9.92 24.75
N ALA A 189 -3.59 9.17 23.69
CA ALA A 189 -4.67 9.51 22.77
C ALA A 189 -6.06 9.44 23.42
N LYS A 190 -6.28 8.53 24.38
CA LYS A 190 -7.49 8.49 25.21
C LYS A 190 -7.55 9.64 26.22
N GLY A 191 -6.45 10.35 26.45
CA GLY A 191 -6.37 11.36 27.50
C GLY A 191 -6.43 10.75 28.90
N ASP A 192 -5.78 9.59 29.09
CA ASP A 192 -5.63 8.88 30.36
C ASP A 192 -4.15 8.87 30.79
N PRO A 193 -3.70 9.90 31.54
CA PRO A 193 -2.30 10.03 31.88
C PRO A 193 -1.81 8.99 32.90
N ASP A 194 -2.71 8.39 33.68
CA ASP A 194 -2.34 7.43 34.72
C ASP A 194 -1.99 6.07 34.08
N ASN A 195 -2.81 5.61 33.14
CA ASN A 195 -2.50 4.40 32.38
C ASN A 195 -1.33 4.62 31.40
N ALA A 196 -1.19 5.79 30.79
CA ALA A 196 -0.02 6.12 29.97
C ALA A 196 1.28 6.00 30.79
N LEU A 197 1.29 6.53 32.02
CA LEU A 197 2.44 6.42 32.92
C LEU A 197 2.70 4.97 33.35
N LEU A 198 1.65 4.21 33.67
CA LEU A 198 1.77 2.80 34.06
C LEU A 198 2.48 1.98 32.96
N TRP A 199 2.03 2.11 31.72
CA TRP A 199 2.61 1.36 30.61
C TRP A 199 4.00 1.87 30.24
N HIS A 200 4.27 3.17 30.37
CA HIS A 200 5.61 3.72 30.17
C HIS A 200 6.61 3.19 31.18
N ASN A 201 6.24 3.11 32.47
CA ASN A 201 7.09 2.53 33.49
C ASN A 201 7.39 1.05 33.23
N ARG A 202 6.40 0.28 32.77
CA ARG A 202 6.60 -1.12 32.37
C ARG A 202 7.54 -1.25 31.17
N ASP A 203 7.49 -0.32 30.23
CA ASP A 203 8.40 -0.29 29.08
C ASP A 203 9.85 -0.03 29.51
N LEU A 204 10.03 0.86 30.49
CA LEU A 204 11.34 1.14 31.11
C LEU A 204 11.85 -0.07 31.90
N GLU A 205 11.00 -0.74 32.68
CA GLU A 205 11.33 -1.97 33.40
C GLU A 205 11.75 -3.11 32.45
N ALA A 206 11.20 -3.13 31.22
CA ALA A 206 11.58 -4.05 30.17
C ALA A 206 12.88 -3.65 29.44
N ASN A 207 13.57 -2.57 29.85
CA ASN A 207 14.76 -1.99 29.21
C ASN A 207 14.56 -1.66 27.72
N SER A 208 13.36 -1.19 27.35
CA SER A 208 13.07 -0.77 25.98
C SER A 208 13.88 0.48 25.62
N LEU A 209 14.74 0.35 24.59
CA LEU A 209 15.56 1.46 24.09
C LEU A 209 14.73 2.65 23.59
N LEU A 210 13.55 2.38 23.05
CA LEU A 210 12.61 3.41 22.59
C LEU A 210 12.00 4.17 23.78
N ALA A 211 11.63 3.48 24.86
CA ALA A 211 11.10 4.11 26.06
C ALA A 211 12.13 4.99 26.77
N LEU A 212 13.38 4.52 26.83
CA LEU A 212 14.50 5.29 27.38
C LEU A 212 14.76 6.55 26.54
N ALA A 213 14.88 6.40 25.22
CA ALA A 213 15.15 7.52 24.30
C ALA A 213 14.03 8.58 24.30
N GLN A 214 12.77 8.17 24.50
CA GLN A 214 11.61 9.07 24.46
C GLN A 214 11.09 9.47 25.86
N HIS A 215 11.77 9.04 26.93
CA HIS A 215 11.30 9.17 28.31
C HIS A 215 10.85 10.60 28.64
N ASN A 216 11.70 11.59 28.38
CA ASN A 216 11.43 12.99 28.69
C ASN A 216 10.24 13.55 27.89
N SER A 217 10.08 13.14 26.62
CA SER A 217 8.96 13.56 25.77
C SER A 217 7.64 13.00 26.29
N ILE A 218 7.61 11.69 26.55
CA ILE A 218 6.43 10.98 27.05
C ILE A 218 6.04 11.54 28.43
N MET A 219 7.00 11.75 29.33
CA MET A 219 6.72 12.32 30.64
C MET A 219 6.20 13.76 30.57
N ASN A 220 6.69 14.58 29.63
CA ASN A 220 6.15 15.93 29.41
C ASN A 220 4.69 15.89 28.95
N GLU A 221 4.35 15.00 28.01
CA GLU A 221 2.96 14.81 27.57
C GLU A 221 2.06 14.31 28.70
N ILE A 222 2.51 13.30 29.46
CA ILE A 222 1.79 12.79 30.63
C ILE A 222 1.55 13.92 31.65
N ASN A 223 2.57 14.72 31.96
CA ASN A 223 2.45 15.80 32.94
C ASN A 223 1.50 16.90 32.47
N LEU A 224 1.60 17.32 31.20
CA LEU A 224 0.67 18.27 30.60
C LEU A 224 -0.78 17.76 30.65
N LEU A 225 -0.96 16.48 30.36
CA LEU A 225 -2.27 15.83 30.40
C LEU A 225 -2.80 15.74 31.84
N LYS A 226 -1.97 15.45 32.84
CA LYS A 226 -2.34 15.49 34.27
C LYS A 226 -2.78 16.89 34.70
N GLU A 227 -2.04 17.93 34.32
CA GLU A 227 -2.43 19.31 34.60
C GLU A 227 -3.77 19.67 33.95
N THR A 228 -3.99 19.20 32.72
CA THR A 228 -5.24 19.40 31.98
C THR A 228 -6.40 18.69 32.65
N CYS A 229 -6.24 17.41 33.03
CA CYS A 229 -7.21 16.66 33.81
C CYS A 229 -7.56 17.36 35.13
N LYS A 230 -6.55 17.90 35.83
CA LYS A 230 -6.73 18.65 37.08
C LYS A 230 -7.54 19.93 36.87
N LYS A 231 -7.27 20.69 35.80
CA LYS A 231 -8.04 21.91 35.44
C LYS A 231 -9.49 21.59 35.09
N LEU A 232 -9.74 20.44 34.48
CA LEU A 232 -11.06 19.99 34.03
C LEU A 232 -11.82 19.16 35.08
N ASN A 233 -11.29 19.02 36.30
CA ASN A 233 -11.85 18.19 37.38
C ASN A 233 -12.16 16.73 36.95
N VAL A 234 -11.33 16.17 36.06
CA VAL A 234 -11.41 14.78 35.63
C VAL A 234 -10.99 13.88 36.79
N PRO A 235 -11.82 12.90 37.21
CA PRO A 235 -11.45 11.94 38.25
C PRO A 235 -10.18 11.16 37.89
N LYS A 236 -9.40 10.77 38.89
CA LYS A 236 -8.24 9.88 38.71
C LYS A 236 -8.66 8.57 38.01
N ASN A 237 -7.80 8.05 37.14
CA ASN A 237 -8.06 6.85 36.33
C ASN A 237 -9.27 6.96 35.38
N GLN A 238 -9.67 8.18 34.98
CA GLN A 238 -10.66 8.39 33.93
C GLN A 238 -10.06 9.15 32.75
N SER A 239 -10.41 8.70 31.56
CA SER A 239 -10.06 9.34 30.29
C SER A 239 -10.88 10.62 30.06
N ILE A 240 -10.22 11.71 29.66
CA ILE A 240 -10.87 12.95 29.19
C ILE A 240 -11.87 12.63 28.06
N HIS A 241 -11.53 11.69 27.18
CA HIS A 241 -12.38 11.29 26.06
C HIS A 241 -13.72 10.69 26.52
N ASN A 242 -13.73 9.88 27.58
CA ASN A 242 -14.96 9.28 28.11
C ASN A 242 -15.91 10.32 28.73
N ILE A 243 -15.37 11.37 29.36
CA ILE A 243 -16.17 12.46 29.96
C ILE A 243 -16.73 13.40 28.88
N LEU A 244 -15.92 13.74 27.88
CA LEU A 244 -16.36 14.58 26.75
C LEU A 244 -17.41 13.86 25.88
N LYS A 245 -17.30 12.53 25.70
CA LYS A 245 -18.27 11.70 24.97
C LYS A 245 -19.65 11.68 25.66
N GLN A 246 -19.70 11.86 26.98
CA GLN A 246 -20.96 11.98 27.75
C GLN A 246 -21.54 13.40 27.73
N SER A 247 -20.69 14.41 27.51
CA SER A 247 -21.07 15.83 27.66
C SER A 247 -21.37 16.54 26.34
N VAL A 248 -20.69 16.18 25.23
CA VAL A 248 -20.87 16.77 23.89
C VAL A 248 -20.53 15.73 22.81
N PRO A 249 -21.51 15.05 22.18
CA PRO A 249 -21.26 13.94 21.24
C PRO A 249 -20.40 14.30 20.02
N ASN A 250 -20.44 15.57 19.58
CA ASN A 250 -19.80 16.05 18.35
C ASN A 250 -18.37 16.61 18.54
N LEU A 251 -17.83 16.64 19.76
CA LEU A 251 -16.45 17.13 19.98
C LEU A 251 -15.38 16.14 19.48
N THR A 252 -15.74 14.86 19.41
CA THR A 252 -14.90 13.74 18.94
C THR A 252 -14.37 13.97 17.52
N GLU A 253 -15.17 14.62 16.67
CA GLU A 253 -14.85 14.87 15.26
C GLU A 253 -13.85 16.04 15.06
N LEU A 254 -13.84 17.00 16.00
CA LEU A 254 -12.90 18.12 16.03
C LEU A 254 -11.54 17.72 16.62
N MET A 255 -11.51 16.87 17.65
CA MET A 255 -10.25 16.41 18.27
C MET A 255 -9.52 15.36 17.43
N ASN A 256 -10.26 14.58 16.63
CA ASN A 256 -9.66 13.64 15.67
C ASN A 256 -8.85 14.32 14.55
N GLN A 257 -8.94 15.64 14.40
CA GLN A 257 -8.12 16.41 13.44
C GLN A 257 -6.78 16.89 14.01
N GLN A 258 -6.49 16.71 15.32
CA GLN A 258 -5.34 17.35 15.98
C GLN A 258 -4.27 16.44 16.58
N LEU A 259 -4.29 15.12 16.34
CA LEU A 259 -3.20 14.24 16.76
C LEU A 259 -2.76 13.34 15.59
N GLN A 260 -1.96 13.91 14.68
CA GLN A 260 -1.02 13.10 13.88
C GLN A 260 0.21 12.84 14.75
N VAL A 261 0.15 11.82 15.60
CA VAL A 261 1.36 11.21 16.13
C VAL A 261 1.92 10.38 14.98
N TYR A 262 3.06 10.80 14.43
CA TYR A 262 3.80 10.01 13.46
C TYR A 262 4.27 8.73 14.16
N PRO A 263 3.84 7.52 13.76
CA PRO A 263 4.62 6.35 14.05
C PRO A 263 5.86 6.48 13.17
N GLN A 264 6.99 6.83 13.78
CA GLN A 264 8.28 6.60 13.14
C GLN A 264 8.43 5.10 12.97
N SER A 265 8.05 4.57 11.80
CA SER A 265 8.71 3.40 11.27
C SER A 265 10.14 3.83 10.89
N ILE A 266 11.01 3.93 11.90
CA ILE A 266 12.44 3.97 11.65
C ILE A 266 12.78 2.65 10.97
N ARG A 267 13.12 2.77 9.69
CA ARG A 267 13.93 1.81 8.95
C ARG A 267 15.20 1.56 9.78
N HIS A 268 15.28 0.43 10.46
CA HIS A 268 16.42 0.02 11.28
C HIS A 268 17.67 -0.38 10.48
N GLU A 269 17.67 -0.25 9.15
CA GLU A 269 18.84 -0.63 8.34
C GLU A 269 19.82 0.54 8.23
N SER A 270 21.08 0.30 8.60
CA SER A 270 22.21 1.17 8.27
C SER A 270 22.28 1.36 6.75
N PHE A 271 22.70 2.55 6.29
CA PHE A 271 22.88 2.77 4.86
C PHE A 271 24.03 1.89 4.36
N ASP A 272 23.78 1.07 3.33
CA ASP A 272 24.78 0.18 2.74
C ASP A 272 25.91 1.00 2.08
N SER A 273 27.07 1.05 2.74
CA SER A 273 28.25 1.78 2.27
C SER A 273 28.79 1.25 0.95
N LYS A 274 28.59 -0.04 0.63
CA LYS A 274 29.00 -0.62 -0.67
C LYS A 274 28.10 -0.12 -1.79
N MET A 275 26.79 -0.09 -1.56
CA MET A 275 25.83 0.49 -2.51
C MET A 275 26.12 1.96 -2.77
N LEU A 276 26.30 2.75 -1.70
CA LEU A 276 26.63 4.16 -1.83
C LEU A 276 27.95 4.37 -2.60
N SER A 277 29.00 3.60 -2.28
CA SER A 277 30.29 3.65 -2.99
C SER A 277 30.15 3.35 -4.47
N LYS A 278 29.38 2.30 -4.81
CA LYS A 278 29.10 1.94 -6.20
C LYS A 278 28.37 3.08 -6.94
N LYS A 279 27.33 3.65 -6.32
CA LYS A 279 26.54 4.73 -6.93
C LYS A 279 27.35 6.02 -7.09
N ALA A 280 28.23 6.34 -6.14
CA ALA A 280 29.15 7.45 -6.25
C ALA A 280 30.11 7.27 -7.44
N LEU A 281 30.67 6.07 -7.64
CA LEU A 281 31.50 5.74 -8.81
C LEU A 281 30.72 5.82 -10.14
N GLU A 282 29.42 5.55 -10.11
CA GLU A 282 28.50 5.73 -11.25
C GLU A 282 28.10 7.21 -11.47
N GLY A 283 28.62 8.15 -10.66
CA GLY A 283 28.43 9.60 -10.81
C GLY A 283 27.31 10.21 -9.94
N SER A 284 26.73 9.46 -9.00
CA SER A 284 25.69 9.97 -8.10
C SER A 284 26.24 11.00 -7.10
N LYS A 285 25.78 12.24 -7.21
CA LYS A 285 26.16 13.33 -6.29
C LYS A 285 25.54 13.18 -4.91
N THR A 286 24.35 12.59 -4.82
CA THR A 286 23.73 12.29 -3.53
C THR A 286 24.50 11.19 -2.81
N ALA A 287 24.94 10.13 -3.51
CA ALA A 287 25.75 9.09 -2.89
C ALA A 287 27.13 9.59 -2.44
N GLU A 288 27.81 10.43 -3.25
CA GLU A 288 29.07 11.09 -2.86
C GLU A 288 28.91 11.89 -1.56
N LYS A 289 27.85 12.71 -1.45
CA LYS A 289 27.54 13.49 -0.24
C LYS A 289 27.28 12.59 0.97
N MET A 290 26.46 11.56 0.80
CA MET A 290 26.13 10.60 1.86
C MET A 290 27.37 9.85 2.37
N LEU A 291 28.24 9.38 1.47
CA LEU A 291 29.50 8.71 1.86
C LEU A 291 30.41 9.63 2.66
N LYS A 292 30.59 10.87 2.18
CA LYS A 292 31.44 11.85 2.84
C LYS A 292 30.95 12.17 4.26
N ALA A 293 29.64 12.36 4.42
CA ALA A 293 29.05 12.56 5.74
C ALA A 293 29.21 11.33 6.63
N LEU A 294 28.96 10.13 6.09
CA LEU A 294 29.07 8.88 6.83
C LEU A 294 30.52 8.62 7.32
N ASP A 295 31.50 8.86 6.46
CA ASP A 295 32.93 8.70 6.78
C ASP A 295 33.39 9.67 7.87
N LEU A 296 33.08 10.96 7.71
CA LEU A 296 33.37 11.98 8.72
C LEU A 296 32.71 11.64 10.06
N PHE A 297 31.44 11.23 10.02
CA PHE A 297 30.68 10.92 11.21
C PHE A 297 31.23 9.70 11.97
N ASN A 298 31.48 8.60 11.25
CA ASN A 298 32.02 7.38 11.86
C ASN A 298 33.44 7.60 12.41
N THR A 299 34.28 8.34 11.69
CA THR A 299 35.62 8.69 12.16
C THR A 299 35.55 9.54 13.42
N GLY A 300 34.74 10.61 13.41
CA GLY A 300 34.55 11.46 14.58
C GLY A 300 34.02 10.70 15.79
N LEU A 301 33.12 9.74 15.59
CA LEU A 301 32.60 8.88 16.64
C LEU A 301 33.63 7.89 17.18
N SER A 302 34.46 7.29 16.32
CA SER A 302 35.53 6.40 16.76
C SER A 302 36.62 7.12 17.57
N GLU A 303 36.85 8.39 17.26
CA GLU A 303 37.82 9.23 17.95
C GLU A 303 37.26 9.83 19.23
N PHE A 304 35.94 9.97 19.37
CA PHE A 304 35.30 10.62 20.52
C PHE A 304 35.75 10.06 21.88
N GLU A 305 35.96 8.76 22.01
CA GLU A 305 36.45 8.15 23.26
C GLU A 305 37.94 8.37 23.51
N GLN A 306 38.72 8.66 22.46
CA GLN A 306 40.17 8.79 22.49
C GLN A 306 40.63 10.26 22.47
N ASP A 307 39.77 11.16 22.01
CA ASP A 307 40.01 12.58 21.82
C ASP A 307 39.91 13.32 23.16
N SER A 308 41.05 13.61 23.76
CA SER A 308 41.11 14.26 25.07
C SER A 308 40.57 15.70 25.09
N ASP A 309 40.56 16.41 23.96
CA ASP A 309 40.08 17.80 23.88
C ASP A 309 38.75 17.96 23.11
N LEU A 310 38.30 16.90 22.44
CA LEU A 310 37.02 16.78 21.70
C LEU A 310 36.92 17.68 20.47
N THR A 311 37.97 18.43 20.12
CA THR A 311 37.94 19.41 19.04
C THR A 311 37.84 18.73 17.68
N LEU A 312 38.64 17.69 17.47
CA LEU A 312 38.73 17.02 16.17
C LEU A 312 37.50 16.14 15.91
N SER A 313 37.11 15.37 16.92
CA SER A 313 35.92 14.51 16.88
C SER A 313 34.64 15.34 16.64
N PHE A 314 34.45 16.44 17.36
CA PHE A 314 33.27 17.29 17.18
C PHE A 314 33.31 18.12 15.90
N ASP A 315 34.47 18.50 15.38
CA ASP A 315 34.56 19.09 14.04
C ASP A 315 34.05 18.13 12.96
N LYS A 316 34.53 16.88 12.98
CA LYS A 316 34.11 15.85 12.03
C LYS A 316 32.61 15.56 12.12
N MET A 317 32.08 15.35 13.32
CA MET A 317 30.64 15.14 13.53
C MET A 317 29.81 16.33 13.07
N SER A 318 30.20 17.55 13.46
CA SER A 318 29.53 18.80 13.08
C SER A 318 29.48 18.97 11.55
N ARG A 319 30.59 18.69 10.86
CA ARG A 319 30.65 18.76 9.40
C ARG A 319 29.81 17.67 8.74
N ALA A 320 29.76 16.47 9.31
CA ALA A 320 28.91 15.41 8.78
C ALA A 320 27.42 15.78 8.83
N PHE A 321 26.96 16.35 9.94
CA PHE A 321 25.58 16.85 10.08
C PHE A 321 25.24 17.94 9.06
N GLN A 322 26.18 18.84 8.77
CA GLN A 322 26.02 19.90 7.77
C GLN A 322 25.98 19.36 6.34
N ILE A 323 26.73 18.29 6.03
CA ILE A 323 26.77 17.70 4.68
C ILE A 323 25.52 16.87 4.41
N GLU A 324 25.21 15.91 5.28
CA GLU A 324 24.04 15.04 5.16
C GLU A 324 23.70 14.37 6.50
N SER A 325 22.83 15.03 7.26
CA SER A 325 22.41 14.53 8.58
C SER A 325 21.68 13.18 8.54
N VAL A 326 21.09 12.78 7.41
CA VAL A 326 20.34 11.51 7.29
C VAL A 326 21.19 10.28 7.59
N VAL A 327 22.51 10.32 7.30
CA VAL A 327 23.41 9.19 7.54
C VAL A 327 24.08 9.24 8.92
N CYS A 328 23.92 10.33 9.66
CA CYS A 328 24.55 10.56 10.96
C CYS A 328 23.72 9.90 12.08
N ARG A 329 23.99 8.61 12.36
CA ARG A 329 23.27 7.83 13.39
C ARG A 329 24.15 7.60 14.61
N ILE A 330 23.82 8.25 15.73
CA ILE A 330 24.56 8.09 16.99
C ILE A 330 24.12 6.77 17.66
N PRO A 331 25.05 5.86 18.02
CA PRO A 331 24.72 4.66 18.80
C PRO A 331 24.09 5.02 20.13
N ILE A 332 23.05 4.28 20.52
CA ILE A 332 22.22 4.60 21.68
C ILE A 332 23.07 4.59 22.96
N GLU A 333 24.07 3.73 23.02
CA GLU A 333 25.00 3.54 24.13
C GLU A 333 25.85 4.79 24.41
N ILE A 334 26.05 5.64 23.39
CA ILE A 334 26.95 6.80 23.47
C ILE A 334 26.17 8.12 23.66
N ILE A 335 24.86 8.14 23.39
CA ILE A 335 24.04 9.36 23.39
C ILE A 335 24.12 10.11 24.72
N GLU A 336 23.91 9.43 25.85
CA GLU A 336 23.90 10.08 27.17
C GLU A 336 25.27 10.68 27.50
N HIS A 337 26.33 9.91 27.29
CA HIS A 337 27.70 10.37 27.54
C HIS A 337 28.07 11.55 26.64
N LEU A 338 27.67 11.52 25.37
CA LEU A 338 27.91 12.59 24.42
C LEU A 338 27.17 13.87 24.81
N ILE A 339 25.91 13.78 25.23
CA ILE A 339 25.13 14.94 25.71
C ILE A 339 25.79 15.55 26.96
N GLU A 340 26.22 14.74 27.92
CA GLU A 340 26.89 15.21 29.14
C GLU A 340 28.15 16.03 28.79
N LYS A 341 29.00 15.51 27.89
CA LYS A 341 30.20 16.23 27.42
C LYS A 341 29.87 17.54 26.71
N LEU A 342 28.87 17.53 25.83
CA LEU A 342 28.41 18.72 25.13
C LEU A 342 27.94 19.79 26.12
N GLU A 343 27.11 19.42 27.10
CA GLU A 343 26.61 20.34 28.12
C GLU A 343 27.73 20.87 29.03
N GLN A 344 28.70 20.02 29.39
CA GLN A 344 29.88 20.44 30.15
C GLN A 344 30.69 21.51 29.40
N ILE A 345 30.91 21.34 28.10
CA ILE A 345 31.60 22.33 27.25
C ILE A 345 30.80 23.64 27.21
N LEU A 346 29.50 23.55 27.00
CA LEU A 346 28.64 24.74 26.88
C LEU A 346 28.47 25.49 28.21
N SER A 347 28.57 24.80 29.35
CA SER A 347 28.54 25.41 30.68
C SER A 347 29.69 26.40 30.92
N LYS A 348 30.85 26.19 30.28
CA LYS A 348 32.05 27.03 30.40
C LYS A 348 31.92 28.39 29.69
N ARG A 349 30.78 28.65 29.00
CA ARG A 349 30.47 29.90 28.27
C ARG A 349 31.59 30.37 27.32
N GLN A 350 32.31 29.42 26.72
CA GLN A 350 33.37 29.71 25.76
C GLN A 350 32.80 30.09 24.38
N HIS A 351 33.52 30.96 23.68
CA HIS A 351 33.23 31.40 22.32
C HIS A 351 34.37 30.97 21.38
N ASN A 352 34.33 29.71 20.95
CA ASN A 352 35.33 29.08 20.08
C ASN A 352 34.67 28.00 19.20
N ASP A 353 35.45 27.42 18.29
CA ASP A 353 34.93 26.43 17.33
C ASP A 353 34.43 25.15 17.99
N LEU A 354 35.07 24.69 19.07
CA LEU A 354 34.59 23.57 19.86
C LEU A 354 33.18 23.86 20.39
N ALA A 355 32.96 25.01 21.03
CA ALA A 355 31.67 25.36 21.58
C ALA A 355 30.61 25.63 20.48
N ARG A 356 31.02 26.10 19.30
CA ARG A 356 30.14 26.23 18.11
C ARG A 356 29.70 24.85 17.61
N ASN A 357 30.64 23.93 17.40
CA ASN A 357 30.38 22.57 16.94
C ASN A 357 29.52 21.80 17.96
N SER A 358 29.77 21.97 19.26
CA SER A 358 28.95 21.37 20.32
C SER A 358 27.48 21.81 20.25
N ARG A 359 27.20 23.08 19.95
CA ARG A 359 25.82 23.58 19.79
C ARG A 359 25.11 22.91 18.63
N LEU A 360 25.82 22.72 17.51
CA LEU A 360 25.28 22.08 16.32
C LEU A 360 25.01 20.58 16.56
N ILE A 361 25.92 19.87 17.22
CA ILE A 361 25.70 18.45 17.55
C ILE A 361 24.55 18.31 18.54
N LEU A 362 24.52 19.14 19.59
CA LEU A 362 23.50 19.09 20.65
C LEU A 362 22.08 19.30 20.10
N VAL A 363 21.90 20.22 19.14
CA VAL A 363 20.57 20.46 18.56
C VAL A 363 20.08 19.29 17.71
N HIS A 364 20.97 18.54 17.04
CA HIS A 364 20.61 17.30 16.35
C HIS A 364 20.25 16.17 17.32
N LEU A 365 20.96 16.07 18.45
CA LEU A 365 20.66 15.12 19.53
C LEU A 365 19.32 15.41 20.22
N LYS A 366 18.99 16.69 20.43
CA LYS A 366 17.73 17.14 21.05
C LYS A 366 16.67 17.51 20.02
N SER A 367 16.65 16.85 18.85
CA SER A 367 15.85 17.25 17.69
C SER A 367 14.33 17.33 17.93
N ALA A 368 13.80 16.67 18.96
CA ALA A 368 12.37 16.73 19.31
C ALA A 368 11.94 17.97 20.12
N ASP A 369 12.87 18.70 20.76
CA ASP A 369 12.55 19.90 21.56
C ASP A 369 12.69 21.19 20.75
N TYR A 370 11.75 21.41 19.82
CA TYR A 370 11.79 22.54 18.89
C TYR A 370 11.86 23.90 19.60
N LYS A 371 11.16 24.09 20.73
CA LYS A 371 11.13 25.38 21.45
C LYS A 371 12.47 25.67 22.11
N GLN A 372 13.06 24.68 22.78
CA GLN A 372 14.36 24.87 23.41
C GLN A 372 15.47 25.00 22.36
N ASN A 373 15.36 24.28 21.24
CA ASN A 373 16.27 24.42 20.11
C ASN A 373 16.21 25.80 19.46
N VAL A 374 15.02 26.41 19.31
CA VAL A 374 14.90 27.80 18.84
C VAL A 374 15.62 28.77 19.78
N LYS A 375 15.48 28.60 21.11
CA LYS A 375 16.21 29.44 22.08
C LYS A 375 17.72 29.25 21.95
N LEU A 376 18.18 28.00 21.92
CA LEU A 376 19.60 27.66 21.77
C LEU A 376 20.18 28.25 20.49
N MET A 377 19.50 28.11 19.35
CA MET A 377 19.96 28.68 18.08
C MET A 377 19.92 30.22 18.10
N THR A 378 18.93 30.83 18.75
CA THR A 378 18.86 32.29 18.88
C THR A 378 20.02 32.85 19.71
N GLU A 379 20.39 32.18 20.80
CA GLU A 379 21.59 32.52 21.57
C GLU A 379 22.87 32.26 20.77
N SER A 380 22.91 31.16 20.02
CA SER A 380 24.04 30.79 19.18
C SER A 380 24.28 31.81 18.07
N ILE A 381 23.24 32.30 17.40
CA ILE A 381 23.33 33.32 16.36
C ILE A 381 23.85 34.65 16.89
N LYS A 382 23.53 35.02 18.15
CA LYS A 382 24.11 36.23 18.76
C LYS A 382 25.62 36.14 18.93
N LEU A 383 26.14 34.94 19.18
CA LEU A 383 27.57 34.68 19.35
C LEU A 383 28.27 34.45 18.01
N TYR A 384 27.62 33.75 17.08
CA TYR A 384 28.18 33.30 15.81
C TYR A 384 27.32 33.78 14.64
N SER A 385 27.20 35.11 14.48
CA SER A 385 26.28 35.73 13.52
C SER A 385 26.61 35.43 12.06
N SER A 386 27.86 35.08 11.74
CA SER A 386 28.28 34.67 10.40
C SER A 386 28.12 33.17 10.14
N PHE A 387 27.73 32.37 11.14
CA PHE A 387 27.62 30.92 11.00
C PHE A 387 26.24 30.51 10.51
N ILE A 388 26.13 30.38 9.19
CA ILE A 388 24.90 30.09 8.43
C ILE A 388 24.10 28.89 8.98
N PRO A 389 24.70 27.73 9.33
CA PRO A 389 23.94 26.56 9.77
C PRO A 389 22.99 26.81 10.95
N PHE A 390 23.28 27.75 11.85
CA PHE A 390 22.37 28.06 12.94
C PHE A 390 21.06 28.70 12.47
N TYR A 391 21.10 29.51 11.42
CA TYR A 391 19.90 30.08 10.81
C TYR A 391 19.07 28.98 10.14
N GLU A 392 19.70 28.04 9.41
CA GLU A 392 19.02 26.92 8.77
C GLU A 392 18.27 26.04 9.77
N ILE A 393 18.96 25.69 10.86
CA ILE A 393 18.41 24.85 11.91
C ILE A 393 17.26 25.61 12.58
N ARG A 394 17.45 26.88 12.97
CA ARG A 394 16.39 27.67 13.59
C ARG A 394 15.17 27.83 12.68
N ALA A 395 15.37 28.10 11.39
CA ALA A 395 14.31 28.19 10.40
C ALA A 395 13.49 26.89 10.32
N SER A 396 14.17 25.75 10.32
CA SER A 396 13.54 24.43 10.35
C SER A 396 12.71 24.23 11.62
N MET A 397 13.26 24.58 12.80
CA MET A 397 12.54 24.51 14.08
C MET A 397 11.31 25.42 14.11
N TYR A 398 11.40 26.63 13.57
CA TYR A 398 10.24 27.53 13.42
C TYR A 398 9.15 26.89 12.57
N CYS A 399 9.51 26.23 11.46
CA CYS A 399 8.54 25.53 10.61
C CYS A 399 7.85 24.37 11.34
N PHE A 400 8.58 23.59 12.16
CA PHE A 400 7.97 22.55 13.01
C PHE A 400 7.00 23.14 14.04
N LEU A 401 7.28 24.34 14.56
CA LEU A 401 6.39 25.09 15.44
C LEU A 401 5.26 25.84 14.70
N ARG A 402 5.17 25.71 13.37
CA ARG A 402 4.23 26.44 12.48
C ARG A 402 4.42 27.95 12.47
N ASP A 403 5.56 28.45 12.92
CA ASP A 403 5.96 29.85 12.81
C ASP A 403 6.64 30.10 11.45
N TYR A 404 5.85 30.01 10.39
CA TYR A 404 6.38 30.10 9.03
C TYR A 404 6.95 31.49 8.71
N ILE A 405 6.49 32.54 9.39
CA ILE A 405 6.96 33.92 9.14
C ILE A 405 8.44 34.03 9.52
N ASN A 406 8.78 33.61 10.74
CA ASN A 406 10.18 33.64 11.19
C ASN A 406 11.03 32.59 10.47
N GLY A 407 10.46 31.41 10.17
CA GLY A 407 11.14 30.39 9.38
C GLY A 407 11.54 30.88 7.98
N ILE A 408 10.60 31.48 7.25
CA ILE A 408 10.85 32.03 5.91
C ILE A 408 11.88 33.17 5.97
N LYS A 409 11.82 34.04 6.98
CA LYS A 409 12.80 35.12 7.17
C LYS A 409 14.22 34.59 7.34
N ASP A 410 14.43 33.56 8.15
CA ASP A 410 15.74 32.95 8.31
C ASP A 410 16.18 32.23 7.01
N PHE A 411 15.27 31.56 6.30
CA PHE A 411 15.60 30.98 4.99
C PHE A 411 15.99 32.05 3.95
N ASP A 412 15.30 33.19 3.92
CA ASP A 412 15.65 34.31 3.04
C ASP A 412 17.03 34.87 3.35
N HIS A 413 17.39 34.95 4.63
CA HIS A 413 18.73 35.35 5.05
C HIS A 413 19.79 34.37 4.54
N VAL A 414 19.57 33.06 4.73
CA VAL A 414 20.49 32.02 4.26
C VAL A 414 20.61 32.04 2.75
N ILE A 415 19.50 32.05 2.01
CA ILE A 415 19.49 32.05 0.53
C ILE A 415 20.13 33.32 -0.03
N GLY A 416 20.04 34.45 0.67
CA GLY A 416 20.73 35.69 0.31
C GLY A 416 22.26 35.59 0.41
N MET A 417 22.78 34.74 1.31
CA MET A 417 24.22 34.49 1.47
C MET A 417 24.71 33.32 0.61
N GLU A 418 23.91 32.25 0.51
CA GLU A 418 24.20 31.03 -0.22
C GLU A 418 23.03 30.68 -1.18
N PRO A 419 22.98 31.29 -2.38
CA PRO A 419 21.86 31.08 -3.30
C PRO A 419 21.70 29.64 -3.81
N GLU A 420 22.78 28.85 -3.76
CA GLU A 420 22.84 27.44 -4.16
C GLU A 420 22.52 26.47 -3.01
N ASN A 421 22.14 26.97 -1.83
CA ASN A 421 21.80 26.13 -0.68
C ASN A 421 20.48 25.38 -0.91
N THR A 422 20.58 24.21 -1.53
CA THR A 422 19.42 23.41 -1.97
C THR A 422 18.50 23.01 -0.82
N ILE A 423 19.05 22.80 0.39
CA ILE A 423 18.27 22.43 1.58
C ILE A 423 17.33 23.57 1.97
N CYS A 424 17.86 24.79 2.10
CA CYS A 424 17.08 25.95 2.46
C CYS A 424 16.06 26.34 1.38
N VAL A 425 16.41 26.23 0.10
CA VAL A 425 15.46 26.51 -0.99
C VAL A 425 14.25 25.56 -0.93
N TYR A 426 14.48 24.25 -0.74
CA TYR A 426 13.39 23.27 -0.57
C TYR A 426 12.56 23.52 0.69
N LEU A 427 13.22 23.75 1.84
CA LEU A 427 12.50 23.96 3.11
C LEU A 427 11.69 25.25 3.10
N LYS A 428 12.19 26.32 2.46
CA LYS A 428 11.42 27.54 2.19
C LYS A 428 10.19 27.26 1.33
N ALA A 429 10.33 26.49 0.24
CA ALA A 429 9.19 26.11 -0.61
C ALA A 429 8.11 25.35 0.19
N SER A 430 8.53 24.44 1.08
CA SER A 430 7.63 23.72 2.00
C SER A 430 6.95 24.65 3.00
N ALA A 431 7.67 25.61 3.60
CA ALA A 431 7.11 26.61 4.51
C ALA A 431 6.11 27.54 3.82
N LEU A 432 6.40 27.99 2.59
CA LEU A 432 5.49 28.79 1.76
C LEU A 432 4.20 28.02 1.45
N ARG A 433 4.31 26.75 1.06
CA ARG A 433 3.14 25.89 0.83
C ARG A 433 2.29 25.74 2.09
N ASN A 434 2.92 25.45 3.23
CA ASN A 434 2.22 25.22 4.49
C ASN A 434 1.60 26.51 5.08
N SER A 435 2.09 27.68 4.67
CA SER A 435 1.50 29.00 4.96
C SER A 435 0.51 29.49 3.89
N SER A 436 0.09 28.62 2.96
CA SER A 436 -0.85 28.92 1.87
C SER A 436 -0.37 29.95 0.84
N ARG A 437 0.94 30.24 0.78
CA ARG A 437 1.58 31.09 -0.24
C ARG A 437 1.98 30.26 -1.45
N TYR A 438 0.99 29.70 -2.13
CA TYR A 438 1.18 28.62 -3.11
C TYR A 438 1.94 29.03 -4.38
N HIS A 439 1.73 30.24 -4.91
CA HIS A 439 2.45 30.70 -6.10
C HIS A 439 3.96 30.83 -5.83
N GLU A 440 4.31 31.49 -4.73
CA GLU A 440 5.72 31.60 -4.29
C GLU A 440 6.32 30.23 -3.96
N ALA A 441 5.52 29.30 -3.39
CA ALA A 441 5.97 27.94 -3.16
C ALA A 441 6.33 27.21 -4.46
N ILE A 442 5.52 27.37 -5.52
CA ILE A 442 5.78 26.77 -6.83
C ILE A 442 7.11 27.29 -7.39
N GLU A 443 7.31 28.61 -7.41
CA GLU A 443 8.55 29.23 -7.89
C GLU A 443 9.77 28.71 -7.13
N GLN A 444 9.67 28.56 -5.81
CA GLN A 444 10.78 28.03 -5.00
C GLN A 444 11.02 26.52 -5.23
N TYR A 445 9.99 25.71 -5.45
CA TYR A 445 10.18 24.30 -5.81
C TYR A 445 10.82 24.16 -7.20
N GLU A 446 10.42 24.99 -8.17
CA GLU A 446 11.01 25.00 -9.51
C GLU A 446 12.49 25.41 -9.45
N LYS A 447 12.82 26.46 -8.68
CA LYS A 447 14.21 26.85 -8.41
C LYS A 447 14.99 25.71 -7.76
N PHE A 448 14.42 25.03 -6.76
CA PHE A 448 15.07 23.88 -6.13
C PHE A 448 15.40 22.77 -7.12
N ILE A 449 14.47 22.43 -8.03
CA ILE A 449 14.66 21.40 -9.06
C ILE A 449 15.79 21.81 -10.02
N GLU A 450 15.88 23.08 -10.40
CA GLU A 450 16.90 23.61 -11.31
C GLU A 450 18.33 23.48 -10.75
N ILE A 451 18.53 23.81 -9.47
CA ILE A 451 19.86 23.85 -8.85
C ILE A 451 20.29 22.51 -8.22
N SER A 452 19.38 21.53 -8.10
CA SER A 452 19.65 20.28 -7.39
C SER A 452 20.13 19.17 -8.33
N PRO A 453 21.05 18.29 -7.85
CA PRO A 453 21.35 17.04 -8.56
C PRO A 453 20.09 16.20 -8.78
N LYS A 454 19.95 15.57 -9.95
CA LYS A 454 18.76 14.79 -10.34
C LYS A 454 18.41 13.66 -9.34
N ASP A 455 19.43 13.09 -8.72
CA ASP A 455 19.36 12.03 -7.72
C ASP A 455 19.06 12.53 -6.28
N ASN A 456 18.78 13.83 -6.11
CA ASN A 456 18.39 14.39 -4.81
C ASN A 456 17.01 13.86 -4.38
N ARG A 457 16.96 13.29 -3.16
CA ARG A 457 15.76 12.70 -2.54
C ARG A 457 14.51 13.58 -2.48
N LYS A 458 14.66 14.90 -2.64
CA LYS A 458 13.54 15.86 -2.57
C LYS A 458 13.01 16.30 -3.94
N ILE A 459 13.62 15.90 -5.06
CA ILE A 459 13.11 16.22 -6.39
C ILE A 459 11.74 15.59 -6.65
N PRO A 460 11.49 14.29 -6.38
CA PRO A 460 10.16 13.71 -6.60
C PRO A 460 9.08 14.41 -5.78
N ASP A 461 9.32 14.65 -4.48
CA ASP A 461 8.40 15.39 -3.60
C ASP A 461 8.16 16.84 -4.07
N SER A 462 9.14 17.48 -4.70
CA SER A 462 8.98 18.84 -5.24
C SER A 462 7.99 18.86 -6.40
N TYR A 463 8.07 17.91 -7.33
CA TYR A 463 7.07 17.76 -8.39
C TYR A 463 5.66 17.48 -7.83
N TYR A 464 5.54 16.57 -6.86
CA TYR A 464 4.26 16.31 -6.21
C TYR A 464 3.74 17.55 -5.45
N SER A 465 4.62 18.32 -4.83
CA SER A 465 4.26 19.53 -4.11
C SER A 465 3.78 20.64 -5.05
N ILE A 466 4.43 20.82 -6.20
CA ILE A 466 3.97 21.74 -7.26
C ILE A 466 2.56 21.33 -7.71
N GLY A 467 2.32 20.04 -7.98
CA GLY A 467 1.01 19.53 -8.35
C GLY A 467 -0.06 19.83 -7.30
N LEU A 468 0.27 19.69 -6.01
CA LEU A 468 -0.64 20.04 -4.91
C LEU A 468 -0.91 21.55 -4.83
N CYS A 469 0.11 22.40 -5.01
CA CYS A 469 -0.07 23.86 -5.04
C CYS A 469 -1.00 24.26 -6.20
N LYS A 470 -0.75 23.74 -7.41
CA LYS A 470 -1.57 24.03 -8.61
C LYS A 470 -3.02 23.59 -8.43
N LEU A 471 -3.28 22.47 -7.76
CA LEU A 471 -4.63 22.03 -7.41
C LEU A 471 -5.40 23.06 -6.57
N VAL A 472 -4.70 23.84 -5.75
CA VAL A 472 -5.31 24.85 -4.86
C VAL A 472 -5.41 26.23 -5.54
N THR A 473 -4.45 26.60 -6.39
CA THR A 473 -4.39 27.93 -7.02
C THR A 473 -5.16 28.04 -8.33
N GLU A 474 -5.17 26.97 -9.14
CA GLU A 474 -5.79 27.02 -10.47
C GLU A 474 -7.30 26.78 -10.40
N SER A 475 -8.03 27.38 -11.34
CA SER A 475 -9.45 27.03 -11.52
C SER A 475 -9.57 25.52 -11.76
N LYS A 476 -10.51 24.85 -11.09
CA LYS A 476 -10.74 23.39 -11.15
C LYS A 476 -11.31 22.95 -12.51
N ASN A 477 -10.60 23.30 -13.58
CA ASN A 477 -10.92 23.05 -14.96
C ASN A 477 -10.05 21.89 -15.49
N LEU A 478 -10.28 21.53 -16.75
CA LEU A 478 -9.61 20.40 -17.40
C LEU A 478 -8.09 20.60 -17.55
N GLU A 479 -7.64 21.85 -17.66
CA GLU A 479 -6.25 22.24 -17.85
C GLU A 479 -5.45 22.07 -16.54
N CYS A 480 -6.05 22.43 -15.41
CA CYS A 480 -5.50 22.16 -14.07
C CYS A 480 -5.24 20.66 -13.85
N ILE A 481 -6.17 19.79 -14.24
CA ILE A 481 -6.00 18.33 -14.12
C ILE A 481 -4.81 17.83 -14.96
N LYS A 482 -4.62 18.37 -16.17
CA LYS A 482 -3.45 18.02 -17.02
C LYS A 482 -2.14 18.44 -16.37
N LEU A 483 -2.08 19.64 -15.80
CA LEU A 483 -0.89 20.13 -15.09
C LEU A 483 -0.57 19.27 -13.85
N ILE A 484 -1.59 18.85 -13.10
CA ILE A 484 -1.41 17.96 -11.94
C ILE A 484 -0.86 16.60 -12.39
N LYS A 485 -1.40 16.03 -13.47
CA LYS A 485 -0.92 14.76 -14.04
C LYS A 485 0.52 14.85 -14.55
N ASP A 486 0.86 15.92 -15.26
CA ASP A 486 2.24 16.17 -15.72
C ASP A 486 3.19 16.27 -14.51
N CYS A 487 2.84 17.02 -13.47
CA CYS A 487 3.62 17.08 -12.23
C CYS A 487 3.75 15.70 -11.58
N TYR A 488 2.68 14.90 -11.54
CA TYR A 488 2.73 13.55 -10.99
C TYR A 488 3.68 12.63 -11.75
N HIS A 489 3.58 12.61 -13.08
CA HIS A 489 4.44 11.77 -13.92
C HIS A 489 5.90 12.23 -13.89
N ARG A 490 6.17 13.54 -13.84
CA ARG A 490 7.53 14.05 -13.60
C ARG A 490 8.08 13.60 -12.24
N GLY A 491 7.22 13.57 -11.22
CA GLY A 491 7.55 12.96 -9.93
C GLY A 491 7.93 11.49 -10.06
N GLU A 492 7.12 10.68 -10.74
CA GLU A 492 7.41 9.24 -10.97
C GLU A 492 8.70 9.01 -11.77
N LEU A 493 8.95 9.83 -12.80
CA LEU A 493 10.18 9.78 -13.56
C LEU A 493 11.40 10.12 -12.69
N ALA A 494 11.30 11.15 -11.85
CA ALA A 494 12.36 11.53 -10.93
C ALA A 494 12.63 10.46 -9.85
N GLU A 495 11.66 9.60 -9.53
CA GLU A 495 11.87 8.47 -8.61
C GLU A 495 12.86 7.44 -9.18
N LEU A 496 12.94 7.32 -10.51
CA LEU A 496 13.87 6.39 -11.17
C LEU A 496 15.33 6.82 -11.02
N ASP A 497 15.58 8.11 -10.81
CA ASP A 497 16.92 8.67 -10.58
C ASP A 497 17.38 8.51 -9.11
N GLN A 498 16.51 8.02 -8.21
CA GLN A 498 16.80 7.96 -6.78
C GLN A 498 17.67 6.75 -6.39
N LEU A 499 18.45 6.93 -5.33
CA LEU A 499 19.23 5.83 -4.75
C LEU A 499 18.30 4.70 -4.27
N PRO A 500 18.69 3.43 -4.42
CA PRO A 500 17.89 2.28 -4.00
C PRO A 500 17.42 2.34 -2.53
N CYS A 501 18.22 2.93 -1.62
CA CYS A 501 17.85 3.09 -0.22
C CYS A 501 16.66 4.05 0.03
N PHE A 502 16.30 4.87 -0.96
CA PHE A 502 15.14 5.75 -0.91
C PHE A 502 13.91 5.15 -1.61
N LEU A 503 14.04 3.94 -2.18
CA LEU A 503 12.96 3.25 -2.89
C LEU A 503 12.36 2.10 -2.04
N PRO A 504 11.04 1.80 -2.19
CA PRO A 504 10.07 2.56 -2.98
C PRO A 504 9.87 3.97 -2.41
N TYR A 505 9.66 4.95 -3.30
CA TYR A 505 9.46 6.32 -2.88
C TYR A 505 8.01 6.50 -2.38
N GLU A 506 7.90 6.80 -1.09
CA GLU A 506 6.63 6.99 -0.41
C GLU A 506 6.48 8.44 0.03
N ALA A 507 5.47 9.12 -0.52
CA ALA A 507 5.12 10.48 -0.13
C ALA A 507 3.60 10.62 0.04
N THR A 508 3.18 11.25 1.13
CA THR A 508 1.75 11.51 1.40
C THR A 508 1.11 12.33 0.28
N ILE A 509 1.86 13.27 -0.29
CA ILE A 509 1.40 14.13 -1.39
C ILE A 509 1.23 13.32 -2.67
N LYS A 510 2.16 12.42 -3.00
CA LYS A 510 2.01 11.45 -4.10
C LYS A 510 0.72 10.65 -3.95
N ASN A 511 0.45 10.09 -2.78
CA ASN A 511 -0.78 9.35 -2.53
C ASN A 511 -2.05 10.22 -2.67
N ARG A 512 -1.98 11.49 -2.27
CA ARG A 512 -3.08 12.45 -2.43
C ARG A 512 -3.35 12.79 -3.89
N LEU A 513 -2.30 12.97 -4.69
CA LEU A 513 -2.40 13.27 -6.12
C LEU A 513 -2.78 12.04 -6.96
N LYS A 514 -2.47 10.82 -6.48
CA LYS A 514 -2.75 9.57 -7.17
C LYS A 514 -4.22 9.45 -7.61
N SER A 515 -5.17 9.89 -6.78
CA SER A 515 -6.59 9.90 -7.13
C SER A 515 -6.90 10.78 -8.36
N PHE A 516 -6.18 11.87 -8.57
CA PHE A 516 -6.35 12.76 -9.74
C PHE A 516 -5.74 12.21 -11.03
N VAL A 517 -4.79 11.28 -10.89
CA VAL A 517 -4.14 10.59 -12.01
C VAL A 517 -4.92 9.34 -12.40
N GLU A 518 -5.43 8.61 -11.39
CA GLU A 518 -6.31 7.46 -11.54
C GLU A 518 -7.71 7.85 -12.06
N PHE A 519 -8.13 9.10 -11.86
CA PHE A 519 -9.25 9.67 -12.58
C PHE A 519 -8.81 10.08 -14.00
N PRO A 520 -9.36 9.46 -15.06
CA PRO A 520 -9.07 9.92 -16.41
C PRO A 520 -9.57 11.36 -16.57
N CYS A 521 -8.68 12.25 -16.99
CA CYS A 521 -9.04 13.57 -17.48
C CYS A 521 -10.05 13.35 -18.62
N PRO A 522 -11.20 14.04 -18.70
CA PRO A 522 -12.19 13.85 -19.77
C PRO A 522 -11.64 13.88 -21.20
N SER A 523 -10.48 14.51 -21.41
CA SER A 523 -9.76 14.56 -22.70
C SER A 523 -8.69 13.46 -22.90
N GLU A 524 -8.42 12.66 -21.86
CA GLU A 524 -7.51 11.51 -21.83
C GLU A 524 -8.18 10.27 -21.22
N MET A 525 -9.52 10.21 -21.21
CA MET A 525 -10.12 8.90 -21.42
C MET A 525 -9.49 8.40 -22.71
N PRO A 526 -8.98 7.15 -22.79
CA PRO A 526 -8.85 6.54 -24.08
C PRO A 526 -10.20 6.86 -24.73
N LYS A 527 -10.19 7.47 -25.91
CA LYS A 527 -11.24 7.09 -26.84
C LYS A 527 -11.09 5.58 -26.82
N ILE A 528 -11.95 4.89 -26.07
CA ILE A 528 -12.41 3.60 -26.48
C ILE A 528 -13.00 3.99 -27.82
N LYS A 529 -12.16 3.96 -28.87
CA LYS A 529 -12.62 3.53 -30.16
C LYS A 529 -13.24 2.21 -29.78
N ILE A 530 -14.55 2.26 -29.54
CA ILE A 530 -15.32 1.07 -29.62
C ILE A 530 -14.91 0.54 -30.98
N ASN A 531 -14.27 -0.63 -30.96
CA ASN A 531 -13.89 -1.30 -32.18
C ASN A 531 -15.11 -1.18 -33.12
N GLU A 532 -14.95 -0.64 -34.33
CA GLU A 532 -16.08 -0.44 -35.24
C GLU A 532 -16.88 -1.74 -35.39
N ALA A 533 -16.18 -2.89 -35.31
CA ALA A 533 -16.77 -4.22 -35.21
C ALA A 533 -17.73 -4.41 -34.01
N LYS A 534 -17.40 -3.92 -32.81
CA LYS A 534 -18.30 -3.95 -31.62
C LYS A 534 -19.54 -3.08 -31.84
N ILE A 535 -19.40 -1.85 -32.37
CA ILE A 535 -20.55 -0.98 -32.65
C ILE A 535 -21.49 -1.69 -33.63
N GLU A 536 -20.94 -2.20 -34.73
CA GLU A 536 -21.72 -2.80 -35.80
C GLU A 536 -22.43 -4.08 -35.34
N LEU A 537 -21.72 -4.92 -34.56
CA LEU A 537 -22.28 -6.14 -33.97
C LEU A 537 -23.52 -5.84 -33.10
N ILE A 538 -23.42 -4.87 -32.19
CA ILE A 538 -24.52 -4.50 -31.29
C ILE A 538 -25.66 -3.84 -32.07
N LYS A 539 -25.36 -2.97 -33.04
CA LYS A 539 -26.37 -2.34 -33.90
C LYS A 539 -27.20 -3.39 -34.65
N ARG A 540 -26.54 -4.36 -35.28
CA ARG A 540 -27.21 -5.45 -36.01
C ARG A 540 -28.10 -6.27 -35.07
N HIS A 541 -27.58 -6.67 -33.91
CA HIS A 541 -28.34 -7.41 -32.89
C HIS A 541 -29.61 -6.67 -32.46
N ARG A 542 -29.50 -5.37 -32.15
CA ARG A 542 -30.62 -4.53 -31.74
C ARG A 542 -31.62 -4.24 -32.86
N LYS A 543 -31.16 -4.19 -34.11
CA LYS A 543 -32.03 -4.08 -35.29
C LYS A 543 -32.90 -5.32 -35.45
N ILE A 544 -32.35 -6.51 -35.25
CA ILE A 544 -33.14 -7.76 -35.28
C ILE A 544 -34.22 -7.74 -34.19
N ILE A 545 -33.90 -7.26 -32.99
CA ILE A 545 -34.89 -7.11 -31.90
C ILE A 545 -36.05 -6.21 -32.35
N ASP A 546 -35.76 -5.07 -32.96
CA ASP A 546 -36.77 -4.12 -33.44
C ASP A 546 -37.61 -4.68 -34.59
N GLU A 547 -36.97 -5.34 -35.57
CA GLU A 547 -37.65 -6.00 -36.69
C GLU A 547 -38.60 -7.10 -36.19
N LEU A 548 -38.16 -7.92 -35.23
CA LEU A 548 -39.00 -8.96 -34.63
C LEU A 548 -40.20 -8.37 -33.89
N LYS A 549 -40.02 -7.30 -33.11
CA LYS A 549 -41.12 -6.59 -32.44
C LYS A 549 -42.16 -6.05 -33.44
N ASN A 550 -41.69 -5.47 -34.54
CA ASN A 550 -42.58 -4.94 -35.58
C ASN A 550 -43.30 -6.06 -36.35
N SER A 551 -42.71 -7.26 -36.43
CA SER A 551 -43.36 -8.45 -37.00
C SER A 551 -44.42 -9.04 -36.06
N GLU A 552 -44.18 -9.08 -34.75
CA GLU A 552 -45.15 -9.54 -33.73
C GLU A 552 -46.37 -8.62 -33.63
N ARG A 553 -46.19 -7.30 -33.82
CA ARG A 553 -47.31 -6.35 -33.91
C ARG A 553 -48.22 -6.58 -35.12
N ASN A 554 -47.75 -7.32 -36.15
CA ASN A 554 -48.45 -7.52 -37.41
C ASN A 554 -48.90 -8.97 -37.68
N LYS A 555 -48.52 -9.98 -36.87
CA LYS A 555 -49.03 -11.36 -37.00
C LYS A 555 -49.08 -12.12 -35.67
N SER A 556 -50.20 -12.82 -35.47
CA SER A 556 -50.54 -13.71 -34.35
C SER A 556 -49.81 -15.06 -34.36
N ASN A 557 -48.49 -15.07 -34.55
CA ASN A 557 -47.71 -16.31 -34.45
C ASN A 557 -46.63 -16.15 -33.39
N GLU A 558 -46.86 -16.73 -32.22
CA GLU A 558 -45.81 -16.99 -31.24
C GLU A 558 -44.68 -17.75 -31.94
N TYR A 559 -43.49 -17.16 -32.00
CA TYR A 559 -42.29 -17.85 -32.47
C TYR A 559 -41.95 -18.97 -31.47
N VAL A 560 -42.52 -20.15 -31.67
CA VAL A 560 -42.15 -21.35 -30.91
C VAL A 560 -40.76 -21.78 -31.39
N VAL A 561 -39.75 -21.52 -30.57
CA VAL A 561 -38.40 -22.08 -30.77
C VAL A 561 -38.56 -23.61 -30.82
N LYS A 562 -38.18 -24.24 -31.94
CA LYS A 562 -38.20 -25.71 -32.02
C LYS A 562 -37.34 -26.26 -30.88
N SER A 563 -37.93 -27.12 -30.05
CA SER A 563 -37.28 -27.66 -28.84
C SER A 563 -36.14 -28.63 -29.13
N THR A 564 -36.00 -29.08 -30.38
CA THR A 564 -35.03 -30.10 -30.77
C THR A 564 -34.32 -29.75 -32.08
N PHE A 565 -32.99 -29.63 -31.98
CA PHE A 565 -32.05 -29.46 -33.07
C PHE A 565 -30.95 -30.53 -32.95
N LYS A 566 -30.69 -31.28 -34.02
CA LYS A 566 -29.66 -32.33 -34.07
C LYS A 566 -28.40 -31.79 -34.76
N PRO A 567 -27.25 -31.71 -34.09
CA PRO A 567 -26.04 -31.12 -34.68
C PRO A 567 -25.30 -32.07 -35.63
N ASN A 568 -24.55 -31.48 -36.57
CA ASN A 568 -23.72 -32.23 -37.53
C ASN A 568 -22.34 -32.61 -36.96
N LYS A 569 -21.84 -31.88 -35.95
CA LYS A 569 -20.60 -32.14 -35.19
C LYS A 569 -20.95 -32.13 -33.69
N ASN A 570 -20.41 -33.07 -32.93
CA ASN A 570 -20.72 -33.18 -31.50
C ASN A 570 -19.73 -32.38 -30.64
N GLN A 571 -20.21 -31.30 -30.02
CA GLN A 571 -19.55 -30.62 -28.91
C GLN A 571 -19.55 -31.54 -27.68
N ALA A 572 -18.38 -31.80 -27.10
CA ALA A 572 -18.30 -32.68 -25.93
C ALA A 572 -18.90 -31.97 -24.70
N MET A 573 -19.86 -32.64 -24.07
CA MET A 573 -20.58 -32.16 -22.90
C MET A 573 -19.73 -32.41 -21.65
N ASN A 574 -19.59 -31.41 -20.79
CA ASN A 574 -19.02 -31.60 -19.46
C ASN A 574 -19.81 -30.76 -18.45
N SER A 575 -20.24 -31.39 -17.36
CA SER A 575 -20.89 -30.70 -16.25
C SER A 575 -19.90 -30.02 -15.30
N SER A 576 -18.58 -30.22 -15.52
CA SER A 576 -17.51 -29.65 -14.71
C SER A 576 -16.45 -28.95 -15.56
N LEU A 577 -15.82 -27.93 -14.98
CA LEU A 577 -14.64 -27.26 -15.55
C LEU A 577 -13.33 -27.99 -15.22
N ASN A 578 -13.37 -29.03 -14.38
CA ASN A 578 -12.17 -29.76 -13.96
C ASN A 578 -11.45 -30.39 -15.16
N GLY A 579 -10.15 -30.15 -15.25
CA GLY A 579 -9.29 -30.65 -16.33
C GLY A 579 -9.34 -29.84 -17.63
N LEU A 580 -10.15 -28.78 -17.71
CA LEU A 580 -10.19 -27.86 -18.85
C LEU A 580 -9.28 -26.65 -18.62
N LYS A 581 -8.68 -26.14 -19.70
CA LYS A 581 -7.87 -24.91 -19.66
C LYS A 581 -8.70 -23.72 -20.16
N GLU A 582 -8.63 -22.60 -19.46
CA GLU A 582 -9.26 -21.35 -19.91
C GLU A 582 -8.65 -20.86 -21.24
N ILE A 583 -9.47 -20.23 -22.07
CA ILE A 583 -9.05 -19.52 -23.28
C ILE A 583 -9.73 -18.15 -23.35
N ALA A 584 -8.97 -17.10 -23.67
CA ALA A 584 -9.51 -15.76 -23.89
C ALA A 584 -10.01 -15.59 -25.34
N MET A 585 -11.02 -14.74 -25.60
CA MET A 585 -11.56 -14.60 -26.96
C MET A 585 -10.48 -14.15 -27.97
N LYS A 586 -9.57 -13.26 -27.57
CA LYS A 586 -8.46 -12.81 -28.43
C LYS A 586 -7.50 -13.92 -28.89
N GLN A 587 -7.51 -15.08 -28.21
CA GLN A 587 -6.68 -16.23 -28.55
C GLN A 587 -7.38 -17.19 -29.51
N ILE A 588 -8.64 -16.93 -29.84
CA ILE A 588 -9.46 -17.77 -30.70
C ILE A 588 -9.35 -17.26 -32.14
N ASP A 589 -9.07 -18.19 -33.05
CA ASP A 589 -9.12 -17.93 -34.49
C ASP A 589 -10.55 -18.09 -35.00
N PHE A 590 -11.29 -16.98 -35.04
CA PHE A 590 -12.69 -16.94 -35.48
C PHE A 590 -12.91 -17.25 -36.97
N THR A 591 -11.84 -17.45 -37.74
CA THR A 591 -11.93 -17.86 -39.14
C THR A 591 -12.09 -19.38 -39.32
N LYS A 592 -11.85 -20.17 -38.26
CA LYS A 592 -11.88 -21.64 -38.31
C LYS A 592 -13.20 -22.22 -37.81
N ASP A 593 -13.73 -23.18 -38.56
CA ASP A 593 -14.86 -24.03 -38.13
C ASP A 593 -14.34 -25.20 -37.28
N GLU A 594 -14.12 -24.94 -35.99
CA GLU A 594 -13.50 -25.91 -35.08
C GLU A 594 -14.09 -25.93 -33.66
N ILE A 595 -13.96 -27.08 -33.00
CA ILE A 595 -14.30 -27.27 -31.59
C ILE A 595 -13.02 -27.25 -30.78
N LEU A 596 -12.90 -26.29 -29.86
CA LEU A 596 -11.72 -26.12 -29.01
C LEU A 596 -11.77 -27.10 -27.82
N LYS A 597 -11.48 -28.38 -28.08
CA LYS A 597 -11.55 -29.46 -27.08
C LYS A 597 -10.56 -29.25 -25.93
N GLY A 598 -10.99 -29.59 -24.71
CA GLY A 598 -10.18 -29.44 -23.49
C GLY A 598 -10.08 -27.99 -23.00
N ARG A 599 -10.89 -27.08 -23.55
CA ARG A 599 -10.91 -25.66 -23.19
C ARG A 599 -12.26 -25.23 -22.63
N PHE A 600 -12.26 -24.15 -21.87
CA PHE A 600 -13.48 -23.41 -21.57
C PHE A 600 -13.28 -21.91 -21.82
N LEU A 601 -14.34 -21.24 -22.25
CA LEU A 601 -14.36 -19.81 -22.52
C LEU A 601 -15.32 -19.14 -21.54
N LYS A 602 -14.82 -18.18 -20.76
CA LYS A 602 -15.60 -17.44 -19.77
C LYS A 602 -16.06 -16.10 -20.35
N VAL A 603 -17.36 -15.85 -20.30
CA VAL A 603 -18.00 -14.71 -20.97
C VAL A 603 -19.17 -14.18 -20.15
N ARG A 604 -19.53 -12.94 -20.43
CA ARG A 604 -20.63 -12.22 -19.80
C ARG A 604 -21.69 -11.86 -20.84
N ILE A 605 -22.97 -12.03 -20.48
CA ILE A 605 -24.10 -11.61 -21.32
C ILE A 605 -24.12 -10.08 -21.38
N PHE A 606 -23.88 -9.50 -22.55
CA PHE A 606 -23.80 -8.06 -22.72
C PHE A 606 -25.15 -7.42 -23.09
N ASP A 607 -25.86 -8.01 -24.05
CA ASP A 607 -27.14 -7.52 -24.56
C ASP A 607 -28.30 -8.51 -24.30
N VAL A 608 -29.55 -8.06 -24.45
CA VAL A 608 -30.73 -8.91 -24.26
C VAL A 608 -30.79 -10.01 -25.33
N PRO A 609 -31.29 -11.22 -25.01
CA PRO A 609 -31.38 -12.31 -25.97
C PRO A 609 -32.34 -12.00 -27.13
N VAL A 610 -32.03 -12.57 -28.29
CA VAL A 610 -32.92 -12.61 -29.47
C VAL A 610 -33.38 -14.05 -29.69
N PHE A 611 -34.69 -14.27 -29.73
CA PHE A 611 -35.27 -15.60 -29.92
C PHE A 611 -35.45 -15.88 -31.42
N GLY A 612 -34.55 -16.69 -31.98
CA GLY A 612 -34.68 -17.21 -33.33
C GLY A 612 -35.48 -18.52 -33.39
N PHE A 613 -35.78 -18.98 -34.61
CA PHE A 613 -36.61 -20.17 -34.82
C PHE A 613 -36.04 -21.48 -34.24
N THR A 614 -34.71 -21.61 -34.20
CA THR A 614 -34.02 -22.83 -33.72
C THR A 614 -33.00 -22.58 -32.61
N SER A 615 -32.69 -21.30 -32.34
CA SER A 615 -31.62 -20.91 -31.42
C SER A 615 -31.91 -19.55 -30.81
N VAL A 616 -31.35 -19.30 -29.63
CA VAL A 616 -31.34 -17.99 -28.98
C VAL A 616 -29.97 -17.35 -29.22
N PHE A 617 -29.97 -16.10 -29.70
CA PHE A 617 -28.76 -15.33 -29.97
C PHE A 617 -28.47 -14.37 -28.82
N PHE A 618 -27.20 -14.27 -28.45
CA PHE A 618 -26.69 -13.37 -27.42
C PHE A 618 -25.50 -12.59 -27.97
N ILE A 619 -25.31 -11.38 -27.44
CA ILE A 619 -24.04 -10.67 -27.54
C ILE A 619 -23.32 -10.85 -26.21
N MET A 620 -22.08 -11.28 -26.28
CA MET A 620 -21.24 -11.56 -25.12
C MET A 620 -19.99 -10.70 -25.13
N ASP A 621 -19.45 -10.43 -23.95
CA ASP A 621 -18.10 -9.91 -23.79
C ASP A 621 -17.25 -10.74 -22.82
N ASP A 622 -15.93 -10.68 -22.95
CA ASP A 622 -14.99 -11.26 -21.99
C ASP A 622 -14.38 -10.20 -21.05
N ASP A 623 -13.53 -10.63 -20.11
CA ASP A 623 -12.87 -9.74 -19.14
C ASP A 623 -11.94 -8.70 -19.83
N GLU A 624 -11.66 -8.85 -21.13
CA GLU A 624 -10.83 -7.94 -21.93
C GLU A 624 -11.65 -7.02 -22.85
N ASN A 625 -12.98 -7.01 -22.73
CA ASN A 625 -13.91 -6.28 -23.60
C ASN A 625 -13.84 -6.69 -25.09
N THR A 626 -13.55 -7.96 -25.37
CA THR A 626 -13.73 -8.56 -26.71
C THR A 626 -15.20 -8.96 -26.86
N PHE A 627 -15.81 -8.70 -28.02
CA PHE A 627 -17.25 -8.90 -28.24
C PHE A 627 -17.51 -9.91 -29.33
N GLU A 628 -18.36 -10.89 -29.07
CA GLU A 628 -18.74 -11.88 -30.06
C GLU A 628 -20.19 -12.35 -29.92
N ARG A 629 -20.70 -12.97 -30.99
CA ARG A 629 -22.03 -13.58 -31.01
C ARG A 629 -22.00 -14.97 -30.41
N LEU A 630 -23.02 -15.28 -29.63
CA LEU A 630 -23.28 -16.61 -29.13
C LEU A 630 -24.66 -17.07 -29.63
N SER A 631 -24.73 -18.26 -30.21
CA SER A 631 -25.98 -18.92 -30.59
C SER A 631 -26.14 -20.21 -29.81
N VAL A 632 -27.20 -20.30 -29.02
CA VAL A 632 -27.49 -21.47 -28.18
C VAL A 632 -28.75 -22.16 -28.67
N TYR A 633 -28.62 -23.44 -29.01
CA TYR A 633 -29.71 -24.31 -29.45
C TYR A 633 -30.27 -25.08 -28.26
N ASN A 634 -31.46 -25.68 -28.43
CA ASN A 634 -32.07 -26.60 -27.46
C ASN A 634 -32.32 -26.00 -26.04
N LEU A 635 -32.47 -24.67 -25.92
CA LEU A 635 -32.77 -24.00 -24.64
C LEU A 635 -34.22 -24.16 -24.15
N GLY A 636 -35.09 -24.74 -24.98
CA GLY A 636 -36.54 -24.80 -24.75
C GLY A 636 -37.27 -23.59 -25.36
N ASN A 637 -38.57 -23.51 -25.08
CA ASN A 637 -39.50 -22.52 -25.66
C ASN A 637 -39.99 -21.44 -24.67
N ASP A 638 -39.64 -21.54 -23.38
CA ASP A 638 -40.02 -20.55 -22.36
C ASP A 638 -39.09 -19.33 -22.40
N GLN A 639 -39.49 -18.32 -23.17
CA GLN A 639 -38.69 -17.10 -23.37
C GLN A 639 -38.43 -16.33 -22.06
N LYS A 640 -39.40 -16.31 -21.14
CA LYS A 640 -39.27 -15.58 -19.86
C LYS A 640 -38.22 -16.24 -18.98
N LYS A 641 -38.32 -17.57 -18.81
CA LYS A 641 -37.35 -18.33 -18.03
C LYS A 641 -35.94 -18.26 -18.61
N ILE A 642 -35.81 -18.26 -19.94
CA ILE A 642 -34.53 -18.09 -20.62
C ILE A 642 -33.98 -16.68 -20.36
N SER A 643 -34.80 -15.63 -20.50
CA SER A 643 -34.38 -14.24 -20.28
C SER A 643 -33.96 -13.97 -18.84
N ASP A 644 -34.66 -14.54 -17.86
CA ASP A 644 -34.32 -14.42 -16.44
C ASP A 644 -32.99 -15.13 -16.13
N LYS A 645 -32.78 -16.32 -16.70
CA LYS A 645 -31.58 -17.12 -16.51
C LYS A 645 -30.35 -16.50 -17.18
N PHE A 646 -30.52 -15.93 -18.38
CA PHE A 646 -29.47 -15.30 -19.17
C PHE A 646 -29.59 -13.77 -19.17
N ARG A 647 -29.92 -13.18 -18.02
CA ARG A 647 -30.05 -11.72 -17.92
C ARG A 647 -28.73 -11.01 -18.17
N VAL A 648 -28.81 -9.77 -18.61
CA VAL A 648 -27.67 -8.88 -18.85
C VAL A 648 -26.75 -8.83 -17.61
N GLY A 649 -25.45 -8.97 -17.82
CA GLY A 649 -24.43 -9.03 -16.78
C GLY A 649 -24.13 -10.43 -16.24
N THR A 650 -24.87 -11.47 -16.65
CA THR A 650 -24.65 -12.85 -16.18
C THR A 650 -23.37 -13.45 -16.76
N TRP A 651 -22.52 -14.03 -15.91
CA TRP A 651 -21.31 -14.71 -16.31
C TRP A 651 -21.52 -16.22 -16.48
N ILE A 652 -21.13 -16.72 -17.65
CA ILE A 652 -21.19 -18.14 -18.01
C ILE A 652 -19.82 -18.63 -18.51
N SER A 653 -19.58 -19.93 -18.35
CA SER A 653 -18.45 -20.64 -18.95
C SER A 653 -18.96 -21.61 -20.01
N ILE A 654 -18.43 -21.50 -21.23
CA ILE A 654 -18.75 -22.38 -22.35
C ILE A 654 -17.67 -23.44 -22.43
N VAL A 655 -18.04 -24.69 -22.21
CA VAL A 655 -17.18 -25.86 -22.33
C VAL A 655 -16.97 -26.21 -23.79
N ASN A 656 -15.72 -26.47 -24.18
CA ASN A 656 -15.33 -26.85 -25.54
C ASN A 656 -15.99 -25.95 -26.61
N PRO A 657 -15.75 -24.62 -26.59
CA PRO A 657 -16.46 -23.68 -27.45
C PRO A 657 -16.31 -24.08 -28.93
N TYR A 658 -17.43 -24.09 -29.65
CA TYR A 658 -17.49 -24.44 -31.06
C TYR A 658 -17.56 -23.14 -31.88
N ILE A 659 -16.50 -22.85 -32.61
CA ILE A 659 -16.38 -21.68 -33.47
C ILE A 659 -16.90 -22.03 -34.86
N ARG A 660 -17.75 -21.18 -35.43
CA ARG A 660 -18.37 -21.41 -36.73
C ARG A 660 -18.68 -20.09 -37.45
N GLN A 661 -18.67 -20.11 -38.78
CA GLN A 661 -19.25 -19.03 -39.59
C GLN A 661 -20.76 -19.22 -39.76
N ALA A 662 -21.51 -18.18 -39.43
CA ALA A 662 -22.95 -18.12 -39.69
C ALA A 662 -23.24 -17.97 -41.19
N ARG A 663 -24.53 -18.03 -41.57
CA ARG A 663 -24.94 -17.91 -42.98
C ARG A 663 -24.63 -16.54 -43.60
N ASP A 664 -24.49 -15.52 -42.77
CA ASP A 664 -24.07 -14.18 -43.16
C ASP A 664 -22.54 -14.04 -43.29
N GLY A 665 -21.79 -15.14 -43.15
CA GLY A 665 -20.33 -15.19 -43.27
C GLY A 665 -19.59 -14.72 -42.01
N GLU A 666 -20.32 -14.28 -40.99
CA GLU A 666 -19.75 -13.73 -39.76
C GLU A 666 -19.47 -14.83 -38.75
N ALA A 667 -18.42 -14.65 -37.95
CA ALA A 667 -18.07 -15.62 -36.93
C ALA A 667 -19.08 -15.63 -35.78
N MET A 668 -19.26 -16.81 -35.17
CA MET A 668 -20.07 -16.99 -33.97
C MET A 668 -19.57 -18.16 -33.13
N ILE A 669 -19.80 -18.05 -31.83
CA ILE A 669 -19.71 -19.18 -30.91
C ILE A 669 -21.05 -19.90 -30.95
N ARG A 670 -20.99 -21.20 -31.21
CA ARG A 670 -22.13 -22.09 -31.29
C ARG A 670 -22.18 -22.98 -30.06
N VAL A 671 -23.36 -23.14 -29.48
CA VAL A 671 -23.62 -24.14 -28.43
C VAL A 671 -24.83 -24.95 -28.85
N ASP A 672 -24.61 -26.23 -29.15
CA ASP A 672 -25.68 -27.11 -29.62
C ASP A 672 -26.50 -27.68 -28.45
N ASP A 673 -25.88 -27.93 -27.30
CA ASP A 673 -26.54 -28.42 -26.08
C ASP A 673 -26.25 -27.46 -24.90
N PRO A 674 -27.29 -26.92 -24.23
CA PRO A 674 -27.14 -26.04 -23.08
C PRO A 674 -26.33 -26.63 -21.91
N LYS A 675 -26.15 -27.96 -21.83
CA LYS A 675 -25.29 -28.62 -20.84
C LYS A 675 -23.81 -28.24 -20.98
N SER A 676 -23.40 -27.70 -22.14
CA SER A 676 -22.05 -27.16 -22.34
C SER A 676 -21.88 -25.77 -21.72
N ILE A 677 -22.92 -25.20 -21.13
CA ILE A 677 -22.90 -23.90 -20.43
C ILE A 677 -22.93 -24.14 -18.93
N ILE A 678 -21.92 -23.64 -18.24
CA ILE A 678 -21.83 -23.65 -16.77
C ILE A 678 -22.03 -22.22 -16.27
N PHE A 679 -23.02 -22.02 -15.41
CA PHE A 679 -23.25 -20.74 -14.77
C PHE A 679 -22.27 -20.56 -13.61
N THR A 680 -21.57 -19.42 -13.60
CA THR A 680 -20.52 -19.16 -12.59
C THR A 680 -21.09 -18.67 -11.26
N GLY A 681 -22.37 -18.29 -11.21
CA GLY A 681 -22.98 -17.58 -10.08
C GLY A 681 -22.64 -16.09 -10.02
N LYS A 682 -21.68 -15.60 -10.82
CA LYS A 682 -21.29 -14.18 -10.88
C LYS A 682 -22.23 -13.40 -11.80
N ILE A 683 -22.69 -12.23 -11.35
CA ILE A 683 -23.53 -11.31 -12.11
C ILE A 683 -22.99 -9.89 -11.92
N THR A 684 -22.79 -9.16 -13.01
CA THR A 684 -22.46 -7.73 -12.98
C THR A 684 -23.73 -6.93 -12.76
N GLU A 685 -23.99 -6.52 -11.52
CA GLU A 685 -25.17 -5.72 -11.18
C GLU A 685 -25.10 -4.30 -11.76
N LYS A 686 -26.26 -3.79 -12.21
CA LYS A 686 -26.40 -2.47 -12.85
C LYS A 686 -25.31 -2.22 -13.91
N MET A 687 -25.11 -3.19 -14.80
CA MET A 687 -24.10 -3.10 -15.84
C MET A 687 -24.41 -1.97 -16.83
N CYS A 688 -23.41 -1.14 -17.12
CA CYS A 688 -23.53 -0.05 -18.08
C CYS A 688 -23.73 -0.59 -19.49
N ARG A 689 -24.81 -0.17 -20.15
CA ARG A 689 -25.22 -0.66 -21.47
C ARG A 689 -24.36 -0.24 -22.66
N TYR A 690 -23.40 0.66 -22.42
CA TYR A 690 -22.44 1.13 -23.41
C TYR A 690 -21.04 0.54 -23.17
N CYS A 691 -20.51 0.73 -21.96
CA CYS A 691 -19.13 0.40 -21.63
C CYS A 691 -18.95 -0.85 -20.75
N GLY A 692 -20.02 -1.51 -20.30
CA GLY A 692 -19.94 -2.73 -19.50
C GLY A 692 -19.50 -2.55 -18.04
N LYS A 693 -19.29 -1.31 -17.57
CA LYS A 693 -18.95 -1.01 -16.16
C LYS A 693 -20.06 -1.42 -15.20
N GLU A 694 -19.67 -1.93 -14.03
CA GLU A 694 -20.59 -2.29 -12.96
C GLU A 694 -21.14 -1.09 -12.18
N ASN A 695 -22.17 -1.30 -11.36
CA ASN A 695 -22.68 -0.33 -10.40
C ASN A 695 -23.08 1.02 -11.02
N SER A 696 -23.71 0.97 -12.19
CA SER A 696 -24.21 2.16 -12.88
C SER A 696 -25.23 2.92 -12.04
N LYS A 697 -25.09 4.25 -12.02
CA LYS A 697 -25.90 5.16 -11.18
C LYS A 697 -27.13 5.71 -11.90
N TYR A 698 -27.12 5.71 -13.23
CA TYR A 698 -28.18 6.29 -14.05
C TYR A 698 -28.96 5.19 -14.75
N ASN A 699 -30.28 5.35 -14.88
CA ASN A 699 -31.11 4.50 -15.72
C ASN A 699 -31.60 5.29 -16.93
N CYS A 700 -31.94 4.59 -18.01
CA CYS A 700 -32.62 5.21 -19.14
C CYS A 700 -33.96 5.75 -18.66
N ALA A 701 -34.19 7.05 -18.85
CA ALA A 701 -35.42 7.72 -18.45
C ALA A 701 -36.68 7.24 -19.20
N LYS A 702 -36.54 6.45 -20.27
CA LYS A 702 -37.66 5.89 -21.03
C LYS A 702 -37.98 4.45 -20.60
N CYS A 703 -37.00 3.55 -20.71
CA CYS A 703 -37.25 2.14 -20.46
C CYS A 703 -36.97 1.66 -19.04
N GLU A 704 -36.23 2.45 -18.26
CA GLU A 704 -35.76 2.17 -16.88
C GLU A 704 -34.92 0.88 -16.69
N LYS A 705 -34.87 0.00 -17.69
CA LYS A 705 -34.18 -1.30 -17.70
C LYS A 705 -32.69 -1.18 -18.01
N ALA A 706 -32.30 -0.15 -18.76
CA ALA A 706 -30.92 0.08 -19.16
C ALA A 706 -30.21 1.01 -18.18
N SER A 707 -29.07 0.58 -17.63
CA SER A 707 -28.27 1.38 -16.72
C SER A 707 -27.01 1.94 -17.38
N TYR A 708 -26.51 3.08 -16.88
CA TYR A 708 -25.34 3.80 -17.38
C TYR A 708 -24.47 4.36 -16.25
N CYS A 709 -23.15 4.30 -16.42
CA CYS A 709 -22.21 4.88 -15.47
C CYS A 709 -22.10 6.41 -15.58
N SER A 710 -22.51 6.98 -16.72
CA SER A 710 -22.50 8.43 -16.98
C SER A 710 -23.58 8.82 -18.01
N LYS A 711 -23.96 10.10 -18.02
CA LYS A 711 -24.84 10.69 -19.05
C LYS A 711 -24.24 10.60 -20.45
N GLU A 712 -22.92 10.63 -20.56
CA GLU A 712 -22.20 10.44 -21.81
C GLU A 712 -22.38 9.02 -22.35
N CYS A 713 -22.19 7.99 -21.52
CA CYS A 713 -22.44 6.60 -21.93
C CYS A 713 -23.89 6.39 -22.36
N GLN A 714 -24.86 7.04 -21.72
CA GLN A 714 -26.25 7.04 -22.17
C GLN A 714 -26.38 7.69 -23.55
N THR A 715 -25.80 8.87 -23.75
CA THR A 715 -25.84 9.58 -25.03
C THR A 715 -25.20 8.77 -26.15
N ASN A 716 -24.07 8.11 -25.87
CA ASN A 716 -23.36 7.32 -26.85
C ASN A 716 -24.06 5.98 -27.13
N ASP A 717 -24.70 5.34 -26.15
CA ASP A 717 -25.56 4.17 -26.42
C ASP A 717 -26.72 4.54 -27.35
N TRP A 718 -27.29 5.73 -27.17
CA TRP A 718 -28.35 6.27 -28.02
C TRP A 718 -27.87 6.59 -29.44
N LYS A 719 -26.73 7.27 -29.57
CA LYS A 719 -26.20 7.73 -30.87
C LYS A 719 -25.46 6.63 -31.63
N GLU A 720 -24.63 5.86 -30.94
CA GLU A 720 -23.68 4.93 -31.54
C GLU A 720 -24.17 3.49 -31.51
N LEU A 721 -24.91 3.05 -30.50
CA LEU A 721 -25.39 1.66 -30.40
C LEU A 721 -26.89 1.51 -30.67
N ASN A 722 -27.54 2.56 -31.17
CA ASN A 722 -28.97 2.56 -31.51
C ASN A 722 -29.89 2.10 -30.35
N HIS A 723 -29.64 2.58 -29.12
CA HIS A 723 -30.48 2.24 -27.96
C HIS A 723 -31.99 2.38 -28.24
N LYS A 724 -32.38 3.38 -29.05
CA LYS A 724 -33.77 3.62 -29.46
C LYS A 724 -34.53 2.38 -29.95
N LEU A 725 -33.84 1.40 -30.56
CA LEU A 725 -34.43 0.16 -31.09
C LEU A 725 -34.86 -0.82 -29.98
N ILE A 726 -34.25 -0.71 -28.80
CA ILE A 726 -34.51 -1.58 -27.65
C ILE A 726 -34.99 -0.79 -26.42
N CYS A 727 -35.28 0.50 -26.59
CA CYS A 727 -35.78 1.36 -25.55
C CYS A 727 -37.29 1.07 -25.38
N PHE A 728 -37.61 0.16 -24.46
CA PHE A 728 -38.97 -0.28 -24.13
C PHE A 728 -39.81 0.82 -23.48
#